data_AF-A0A1A0HBF1-F1
#
_entry.id   AF-A0A1A0HBF1-F1
#
_cell.length_a   1.000
_cell.length_b   1.000
_cell.length_c   1.000
_cell.angle_alpha   90.00
_cell.angle_beta   90.00
_cell.angle_gamma   90.00
#
_symmetry.space_group_name_H-M   'P 1'
#
loop_
_entity.id
_entity.type
_entity.pdbx_description
1 polymer ?
#
loop_
_entity_poly.entity_id
_entity_poly.type
_entity_poly.pdbx_seq_one_letter_code
_entity_poly.pdbx_strand_id
1 'polypeptide(L)'
;MDSANAQFFSLVRSAVIGMAPRQVEALVAANTAAGRFRRNLDIAARIRQDPLKRRFLKRSLYLALLALLAAEADRSTVGLALQLFREMAAAGGDPHELAAAVPLLYASFHNCGDFTQLLGLKAVFQAAICRADPGPAAAAGYYACHMHVLLNTGQTALATAHFHRCLGHMAAPAGRAALFRQWPLDKHIRALVASQDCGALAHVLDEVLAAAAVRLVRPAVWAEILGLALWKNSLAVVRFVYTHVVMHGVAPRLPGDAALDAQAPPDNAVLGSLSGATLAQMLHTFALHGDVALCLHLVEWHFVHKPMRGERALTKDLCLLVIRAYCFHRPDAGAAAQPHEEDASVKTVLEVVDAFVARRRHRFDYADLAEAFLYTLSTYHVFDANVAAARSIETSARPLPPSAGRPDDPLDPPDAPPLLEKKSNRNVHESAQGSVLKNTAILQDFVAEHWRHLARRLCSPATVQIFVNCLLWHLATHQNTSGVVLALQLMKAEDSLFAQKWLDASLYDIIARSVSGSPAAMATGLVLYEHMKQAQAPVSEQNFRHLVHSSLRGDAYNPLLEYYMYEYLRRGAGHVCPRLVSRIRAFKKLNDDGRVLLRCLDNFRPLDLPGLDALWDAHLFTRRCPELLLAADDDDYARFFHIDQRDKDILMLVLA
;
A
#
# COMPACT_ATOMS: atom_id res chain seq x y z
N MET A 1 62.63 20.89 21.30
CA MET A 1 61.99 21.44 20.08
C MET A 1 60.69 22.20 20.39
N ASP A 2 60.06 22.04 21.55
CA ASP A 2 58.80 22.72 21.88
C ASP A 2 58.93 24.22 22.25
N SER A 3 60.11 24.68 22.67
CA SER A 3 60.37 26.10 22.96
C SER A 3 60.52 26.98 21.71
N ALA A 4 61.10 26.44 20.63
CA ALA A 4 61.24 27.15 19.35
C ALA A 4 59.91 27.27 18.60
N ASN A 5 59.06 26.24 18.69
CA ASN A 5 57.68 26.31 18.21
C ASN A 5 56.87 27.30 19.05
N ALA A 6 56.99 27.31 20.37
CA ALA A 6 56.29 28.29 21.23
C ALA A 6 56.72 29.75 20.98
N GLN A 7 58.00 30.01 20.69
CA GLN A 7 58.49 31.34 20.29
C GLN A 7 58.09 31.73 18.87
N PHE A 8 58.03 30.79 17.93
CA PHE A 8 57.45 31.02 16.60
C PHE A 8 55.93 31.31 16.72
N PHE A 9 55.22 30.59 17.57
CA PHE A 9 53.82 30.85 17.90
C PHE A 9 53.63 32.17 18.65
N SER A 10 54.59 32.64 19.47
CA SER A 10 54.53 33.95 20.13
C SER A 10 54.86 35.12 19.18
N LEU A 11 55.77 34.92 18.21
CA LEU A 11 56.08 35.88 17.15
C LEU A 11 54.94 35.99 16.13
N VAL A 12 54.29 34.87 15.77
CA VAL A 12 53.07 34.91 14.96
C VAL A 12 51.89 35.48 15.77
N ARG A 13 51.84 35.31 17.11
CA ARG A 13 50.83 35.93 18.01
C ARG A 13 50.88 37.46 18.01
N SER A 14 52.05 38.10 17.89
CA SER A 14 52.18 39.57 17.88
C SER A 14 52.21 40.20 16.48
N ALA A 15 52.49 39.44 15.42
CA ALA A 15 52.77 39.99 14.09
C ALA A 15 51.57 40.61 13.36
N VAL A 16 50.37 40.03 13.44
CA VAL A 16 49.22 40.50 12.61
C VAL A 16 48.78 41.92 12.99
N ILE A 17 48.80 42.26 14.29
CA ILE A 17 48.44 43.61 14.79
C ILE A 17 49.55 44.63 14.47
N GLY A 18 50.79 44.19 14.26
CA GLY A 18 51.92 45.02 13.83
C GLY A 18 52.01 45.24 12.31
N MET A 19 51.42 44.37 11.49
CA MET A 19 51.55 44.37 10.03
C MET A 19 50.74 45.49 9.33
N ALA A 20 51.25 45.97 8.20
CA ALA A 20 50.47 46.83 7.31
C ALA A 20 49.36 46.02 6.61
N PRO A 21 48.19 46.61 6.30
CA PRO A 21 47.07 45.88 5.68
C PRO A 21 47.44 45.13 4.38
N ARG A 22 48.34 45.68 3.56
CA ARG A 22 48.84 45.01 2.33
C ARG A 22 49.65 43.74 2.62
N GLN A 23 50.36 43.70 3.74
CA GLN A 23 51.13 42.52 4.17
C GLN A 23 50.20 41.42 4.70
N VAL A 24 49.12 41.81 5.39
CA VAL A 24 48.08 40.87 5.84
C VAL A 24 47.33 40.29 4.63
N GLU A 25 47.01 41.09 3.61
CA GLU A 25 46.43 40.63 2.34
C GLU A 25 47.33 39.61 1.63
N ALA A 26 48.63 39.92 1.48
CA ALA A 26 49.60 39.01 0.87
C ALA A 26 49.77 37.71 1.68
N LEU A 27 49.72 37.80 3.01
CA LEU A 27 49.80 36.64 3.90
C LEU A 27 48.56 35.74 3.80
N VAL A 28 47.36 36.34 3.75
CA VAL A 28 46.11 35.60 3.54
C VAL A 28 46.14 34.89 2.20
N ALA A 29 46.52 35.58 1.12
CA ALA A 29 46.64 35.01 -0.22
C ALA A 29 47.67 33.86 -0.28
N ALA A 30 48.84 34.03 0.34
CA ALA A 30 49.87 33.00 0.41
C ALA A 30 49.42 31.76 1.22
N ASN A 31 48.70 31.97 2.33
CA ASN A 31 48.13 30.88 3.10
C ASN A 31 47.02 30.15 2.35
N THR A 32 46.20 30.87 1.57
CA THR A 32 45.16 30.28 0.71
C THR A 32 45.78 29.39 -0.36
N ALA A 33 46.80 29.90 -1.08
CA ALA A 33 47.53 29.14 -2.10
C ALA A 33 48.22 27.90 -1.52
N ALA A 34 48.62 27.95 -0.24
CA ALA A 34 49.24 26.83 0.47
C ALA A 34 48.25 25.89 1.19
N GLY A 35 46.93 26.09 1.07
CA GLY A 35 45.90 25.28 1.74
C GLY A 35 45.89 25.37 3.27
N ARG A 36 46.43 26.45 3.85
CA ARG A 36 46.61 26.64 5.30
C ARG A 36 45.43 27.37 5.95
N PHE A 37 44.23 26.81 5.84
CA PHE A 37 42.95 27.45 6.22
C PHE A 37 42.87 27.90 7.68
N ARG A 38 43.27 27.03 8.64
CA ARG A 38 43.26 27.36 10.08
C ARG A 38 44.06 28.63 10.44
N ARG A 39 45.16 28.89 9.73
CA ARG A 39 45.96 30.10 9.95
C ARG A 39 45.23 31.36 9.49
N ASN A 40 44.41 31.25 8.44
CA ASN A 40 43.57 32.35 7.98
C ASN A 40 42.36 32.59 8.88
N LEU A 41 41.81 31.54 9.51
CA LEU A 41 40.80 31.68 10.58
C LEU A 41 41.36 32.43 11.78
N ASP A 42 42.58 32.10 12.22
CA ASP A 42 43.26 32.82 13.30
C ASP A 42 43.49 34.29 12.94
N ILE A 43 43.85 34.58 11.69
CA ILE A 43 44.01 35.95 11.19
C ILE A 43 42.66 36.70 11.23
N ALA A 44 41.57 36.09 10.75
CA ALA A 44 40.24 36.69 10.78
C ALA A 44 39.73 36.94 12.22
N ALA A 45 39.92 35.97 13.12
CA ALA A 45 39.56 36.10 14.53
C ALA A 45 40.38 37.17 15.27
N ARG A 46 41.60 37.46 14.81
CA ARG A 46 42.46 38.51 15.35
C ARG A 46 42.19 39.89 14.78
N ILE A 47 41.85 40.00 13.49
CA ILE A 47 41.34 41.25 12.90
C ILE A 47 40.13 41.74 13.73
N ARG A 48 39.26 40.82 14.17
CA ARG A 48 38.15 41.10 15.08
C ARG A 48 38.56 41.68 16.44
N GLN A 49 39.72 41.27 16.96
CA GLN A 49 40.22 41.68 18.28
C GLN A 49 41.06 42.98 18.22
N ASP A 50 41.22 43.58 17.05
CA ASP A 50 42.00 44.82 16.89
C ASP A 50 41.29 45.99 17.62
N PRO A 51 41.95 46.65 18.60
CA PRO A 51 41.40 47.81 19.28
C PRO A 51 41.12 49.00 18.33
N LEU A 52 41.83 49.06 17.19
CA LEU A 52 41.66 50.09 16.17
C LEU A 52 40.84 49.55 15.00
N LYS A 53 39.59 49.12 15.26
CA LYS A 53 38.60 48.49 14.35
C LYS A 53 38.59 48.93 12.88
N ARG A 54 39.14 50.11 12.54
CA ARG A 54 39.21 50.67 11.18
C ARG A 54 40.48 50.34 10.39
N ARG A 55 41.56 49.85 11.02
CA ARG A 55 42.88 49.65 10.38
C ARG A 55 42.87 48.61 9.26
N PHE A 56 42.09 47.54 9.43
CA PHE A 56 42.04 46.42 8.49
C PHE A 56 40.76 46.37 7.65
N LEU A 57 39.91 47.42 7.66
CA LEU A 57 38.68 47.55 6.85
C LEU A 57 38.97 47.73 5.35
N LYS A 58 39.80 46.86 4.78
CA LYS A 58 40.00 46.75 3.34
C LYS A 58 39.08 45.66 2.79
N ARG A 59 38.24 46.02 1.82
CA ARG A 59 37.20 45.14 1.27
C ARG A 59 37.77 43.93 0.53
N SER A 60 38.89 44.10 -0.16
CA SER A 60 39.68 43.01 -0.77
C SER A 60 40.09 41.93 0.24
N LEU A 61 40.49 42.34 1.45
CA LEU A 61 40.83 41.43 2.53
C LEU A 61 39.59 40.69 3.06
N TYR A 62 38.49 41.39 3.28
CA TYR A 62 37.23 40.81 3.76
C TYR A 62 36.60 39.84 2.75
N LEU A 63 36.63 40.17 1.46
CA LEU A 63 36.21 39.27 0.37
C LEU A 63 37.08 38.01 0.31
N ALA A 64 38.41 38.15 0.42
CA ALA A 64 39.32 37.00 0.45
C ALA A 64 39.06 36.09 1.66
N LEU A 65 38.80 36.68 2.83
CA LEU A 65 38.45 35.94 4.04
C LEU A 65 37.07 35.26 3.92
N LEU A 66 36.06 35.93 3.36
CA LEU A 66 34.75 35.31 3.10
C LEU A 66 34.84 34.16 2.08
N ALA A 67 35.65 34.31 1.03
CA ALA A 67 35.88 33.24 0.06
C ALA A 67 36.55 32.01 0.70
N LEU A 68 37.45 32.24 1.64
CA LEU A 68 38.08 31.19 2.45
C LEU A 68 37.07 30.46 3.34
N LEU A 69 36.22 31.20 4.07
CA LEU A 69 35.19 30.62 4.92
C LEU A 69 34.17 29.81 4.11
N ALA A 70 33.79 30.32 2.95
CA ALA A 70 32.91 29.63 2.01
C ALA A 70 33.52 28.32 1.49
N ALA A 71 34.83 28.31 1.22
CA ALA A 71 35.55 27.13 0.73
C ALA A 71 35.75 26.06 1.82
N GLU A 72 36.00 26.46 3.06
CA GLU A 72 36.19 25.53 4.19
C GLU A 72 34.87 24.86 4.61
N ALA A 73 33.74 25.56 4.43
CA ALA A 73 32.38 25.06 4.66
C ALA A 73 32.18 24.42 6.05
N ASP A 74 32.92 24.90 7.06
CA ASP A 74 32.80 24.46 8.44
C ASP A 74 31.56 25.08 9.12
N ARG A 75 30.90 24.30 9.99
CA ARG A 75 29.67 24.72 10.69
C ARG A 75 29.93 25.84 11.69
N SER A 76 31.13 25.90 12.25
CA SER A 76 31.49 26.82 13.34
C SER A 76 31.81 28.26 12.88
N THR A 77 32.05 28.45 11.57
CA THR A 77 32.59 29.69 11.02
C THR A 77 31.53 30.64 10.46
N VAL A 78 30.26 30.24 10.47
CA VAL A 78 29.13 31.01 9.93
C VAL A 78 28.92 32.32 10.68
N GLY A 79 29.06 32.31 12.00
CA GLY A 79 28.96 33.53 12.82
C GLY A 79 30.06 34.55 12.47
N LEU A 80 31.27 34.07 12.16
CA LEU A 80 32.38 34.91 11.71
C LEU A 80 32.10 35.47 10.31
N ALA A 81 31.57 34.67 9.38
CA ALA A 81 31.20 35.12 8.04
C ALA A 81 30.12 36.22 8.07
N LEU A 82 29.07 36.06 8.89
CA LEU A 82 28.04 37.08 9.09
C LEU A 82 28.62 38.39 9.62
N GLN A 83 29.56 38.31 10.58
CA GLN A 83 30.19 39.48 11.15
C GLN A 83 31.09 40.20 10.15
N LEU A 84 31.94 39.47 9.43
CA LEU A 84 32.80 40.03 8.39
C LEU A 84 31.97 40.73 7.31
N PHE A 85 30.87 40.13 6.87
CA PHE A 85 29.97 40.76 5.91
C PHE A 85 29.33 42.04 6.46
N ARG A 86 28.88 42.07 7.73
CA ARG A 86 28.31 43.26 8.36
C ARG A 86 29.31 44.42 8.44
N GLU A 87 30.54 44.13 8.85
CA GLU A 87 31.61 45.13 8.95
C GLU A 87 31.96 45.69 7.56
N MET A 88 32.01 44.82 6.54
CA MET A 88 32.22 45.23 5.15
C MET A 88 31.06 46.11 4.63
N ALA A 89 29.81 45.77 4.92
CA ALA A 89 28.63 46.54 4.53
C ALA A 89 28.53 47.90 5.25
N ALA A 90 28.88 47.95 6.54
CA ALA A 90 28.89 49.18 7.34
C ALA A 90 29.98 50.18 6.90
N ALA A 91 31.04 49.70 6.26
CA ALA A 91 32.13 50.52 5.75
C ALA A 91 31.78 51.32 4.46
N GLY A 92 30.53 51.24 3.96
CA GLY A 92 29.95 52.08 2.89
C GLY A 92 30.70 52.05 1.55
N GLY A 93 30.31 51.19 0.61
CA GLY A 93 31.10 50.88 -0.59
C GLY A 93 30.34 50.66 -1.90
N ASP A 94 31.13 50.39 -2.96
CA ASP A 94 30.67 50.08 -4.31
C ASP A 94 29.68 48.89 -4.28
N PRO A 95 28.45 49.05 -4.78
CA PRO A 95 27.45 47.98 -4.86
C PRO A 95 27.96 46.68 -5.49
N HIS A 96 28.92 46.77 -6.43
CA HIS A 96 29.45 45.62 -7.16
C HIS A 96 30.29 44.67 -6.26
N GLU A 97 31.07 45.20 -5.32
CA GLU A 97 31.86 44.38 -4.38
C GLU A 97 30.97 43.70 -3.34
N LEU A 98 29.91 44.39 -2.90
CA LEU A 98 28.93 43.83 -1.98
C LEU A 98 28.12 42.72 -2.66
N ALA A 99 27.74 42.90 -3.92
CA ALA A 99 27.10 41.86 -4.73
C ALA A 99 27.99 40.61 -4.88
N ALA A 100 29.31 40.77 -5.06
CA ALA A 100 30.26 39.66 -5.12
C ALA A 100 30.40 38.90 -3.78
N ALA A 101 30.19 39.58 -2.64
CA ALA A 101 30.27 38.97 -1.31
C ALA A 101 29.03 38.14 -0.94
N VAL A 102 27.87 38.45 -1.50
CA VAL A 102 26.59 37.80 -1.15
C VAL A 102 26.60 36.29 -1.41
N PRO A 103 27.02 35.79 -2.59
CA PRO A 103 27.16 34.35 -2.83
C PRO A 103 28.14 33.64 -1.89
N LEU A 104 29.23 34.32 -1.51
CA LEU A 104 30.23 33.76 -0.57
C LEU A 104 29.66 33.62 0.85
N LEU A 105 28.88 34.62 1.28
CA LEU A 105 28.15 34.54 2.54
C LEU A 105 27.17 33.36 2.52
N TYR A 106 26.36 33.23 1.45
CA TYR A 106 25.40 32.15 1.32
C TYR A 106 26.06 30.76 1.29
N ALA A 107 27.20 30.61 0.60
CA ALA A 107 27.96 29.37 0.56
C ALA A 107 28.42 28.91 1.96
N SER A 108 28.73 29.85 2.86
CA SER A 108 29.08 29.54 4.25
C SER A 108 27.94 28.85 5.01
N PHE A 109 26.68 29.06 4.62
CA PHE A 109 25.51 28.45 5.25
C PHE A 109 25.22 27.00 4.80
N HIS A 110 25.90 26.47 3.79
CA HIS A 110 25.58 25.16 3.21
C HIS A 110 25.56 24.02 4.24
N ASN A 111 26.53 24.04 5.18
CA ASN A 111 26.69 23.06 6.25
C ASN A 111 26.27 23.58 7.63
N CYS A 112 25.73 24.80 7.73
CA CYS A 112 25.31 25.41 8.98
C CYS A 112 24.21 24.57 9.66
N GLY A 113 24.45 24.18 10.91
CA GLY A 113 23.51 23.40 11.73
C GLY A 113 22.90 24.19 12.90
N ASP A 114 23.07 25.52 12.94
CA ASP A 114 22.58 26.38 14.01
C ASP A 114 21.50 27.32 13.47
N PHE A 115 20.27 27.17 13.98
CA PHE A 115 19.12 27.96 13.58
C PHE A 115 19.25 29.43 13.97
N THR A 116 19.98 29.75 15.05
CA THR A 116 20.12 31.14 15.52
C THR A 116 20.86 32.02 14.50
N GLN A 117 21.74 31.42 13.69
CA GLN A 117 22.45 32.14 12.62
C GLN A 117 21.53 32.64 11.51
N LEU A 118 20.34 32.05 11.33
CA LEU A 118 19.34 32.54 10.38
C LEU A 118 18.76 33.89 10.78
N LEU A 119 18.67 34.20 12.08
CA LEU A 119 18.30 35.54 12.56
C LEU A 119 19.37 36.55 12.15
N GLY A 120 20.63 36.15 12.28
CA GLY A 120 21.78 36.93 11.83
C GLY A 120 21.73 37.24 10.34
N LEU A 121 21.43 36.22 9.54
CA LEU A 121 21.26 36.32 8.09
C LEU A 121 20.07 37.20 7.70
N LYS A 122 18.91 37.06 8.36
CA LYS A 122 17.72 37.88 8.11
C LYS A 122 18.02 39.36 8.31
N ALA A 123 18.70 39.71 9.40
CA ALA A 123 19.08 41.10 9.69
C ALA A 123 20.01 41.67 8.59
N VAL A 124 20.99 40.88 8.13
CA VAL A 124 21.90 41.27 7.04
C VAL A 124 21.17 41.41 5.71
N PHE A 125 20.27 40.48 5.42
CA PHE A 125 19.48 40.46 4.20
C PHE A 125 18.62 41.72 4.07
N GLN A 126 17.88 42.06 5.13
CA GLN A 126 16.99 43.24 5.15
C GLN A 126 17.75 44.57 5.18
N ALA A 127 18.88 44.63 5.91
CA ALA A 127 19.61 45.89 6.11
C ALA A 127 20.57 46.24 4.98
N ALA A 128 21.20 45.24 4.34
CA ALA A 128 22.29 45.43 3.38
C ALA A 128 22.01 44.82 2.01
N ILE A 129 21.58 43.55 1.94
CA ILE A 129 21.46 42.82 0.67
C ILE A 129 20.29 43.35 -0.17
N CYS A 130 19.09 43.46 0.39
CA CYS A 130 17.92 43.98 -0.35
C CYS A 130 18.09 45.42 -0.84
N ARG A 131 18.92 46.21 -0.16
CA ARG A 131 19.20 47.60 -0.54
C ARG A 131 20.23 47.70 -1.66
N ALA A 132 21.15 46.75 -1.75
CA ALA A 132 22.24 46.72 -2.72
C ALA A 132 21.88 45.97 -4.00
N ASP A 133 21.13 44.87 -3.89
CA ASP A 133 20.63 44.07 -5.01
C ASP A 133 19.23 43.49 -4.67
N PRO A 134 18.15 44.16 -5.08
CA PRO A 134 16.77 43.67 -4.88
C PRO A 134 16.41 42.54 -5.86
N GLY A 135 17.37 41.97 -6.59
CA GLY A 135 17.14 40.95 -7.60
C GLY A 135 16.56 39.63 -7.04
N PRO A 136 15.81 38.88 -7.86
CA PRO A 136 15.23 37.58 -7.47
C PRO A 136 16.30 36.54 -7.13
N ALA A 137 17.53 36.67 -7.64
CA ALA A 137 18.64 35.77 -7.35
C ALA A 137 19.13 35.88 -5.89
N ALA A 138 19.19 37.10 -5.33
CA ALA A 138 19.56 37.30 -3.93
C ALA A 138 18.51 36.71 -2.98
N ALA A 139 17.22 36.92 -3.28
CA ALA A 139 16.13 36.30 -2.54
C ALA A 139 16.16 34.76 -2.62
N ALA A 140 16.43 34.21 -3.81
CA ALA A 140 16.56 32.77 -4.01
C ALA A 140 17.71 32.16 -3.19
N GLY A 141 18.87 32.81 -3.16
CA GLY A 141 20.01 32.39 -2.34
C GLY A 141 19.73 32.48 -0.83
N TYR A 142 18.99 33.51 -0.39
CA TYR A 142 18.53 33.61 0.99
C TYR A 142 17.60 32.44 1.38
N TYR A 143 16.63 32.09 0.53
CA TYR A 143 15.76 30.92 0.77
C TYR A 143 16.54 29.61 0.76
N ALA A 144 17.53 29.47 -0.14
CA ALA A 144 18.41 28.31 -0.16
C ALA A 144 19.15 28.13 1.18
N CYS A 145 19.67 29.21 1.78
CA CYS A 145 20.34 29.17 3.09
C CYS A 145 19.40 28.69 4.21
N HIS A 146 18.15 29.18 4.21
CA HIS A 146 17.12 28.71 5.15
C HIS A 146 16.87 27.21 4.99
N MET A 147 16.70 26.73 3.76
CA MET A 147 16.55 25.31 3.48
C MET A 147 17.77 24.48 3.93
N HIS A 148 19.00 24.96 3.66
CA HIS A 148 20.21 24.27 4.08
C HIS A 148 20.27 24.03 5.59
N VAL A 149 19.96 25.07 6.38
CA VAL A 149 19.95 25.01 7.85
C VAL A 149 18.84 24.10 8.36
N LEU A 150 17.61 24.25 7.86
CA LEU A 150 16.49 23.40 8.25
C LEU A 150 16.79 21.91 7.98
N LEU A 151 17.37 21.61 6.82
CA LEU A 151 17.77 20.24 6.47
C LEU A 151 18.95 19.72 7.30
N ASN A 152 19.94 20.57 7.63
CA ASN A 152 21.06 20.19 8.51
C ASN A 152 20.63 19.88 9.94
N THR A 153 19.57 20.53 10.41
CA THR A 153 18.99 20.33 11.75
C THR A 153 17.96 19.19 11.80
N GLY A 154 17.71 18.51 10.68
CA GLY A 154 16.74 17.41 10.59
C GLY A 154 15.27 17.87 10.58
N GLN A 155 14.99 19.17 10.47
CA GLN A 155 13.62 19.71 10.45
C GLN A 155 12.99 19.61 9.05
N THR A 156 12.82 18.38 8.55
CA THR A 156 12.37 18.11 7.17
C THR A 156 10.99 18.67 6.85
N ALA A 157 10.02 18.54 7.76
CA ALA A 157 8.67 19.07 7.57
C ALA A 157 8.65 20.60 7.41
N LEU A 158 9.43 21.32 8.22
CA LEU A 158 9.56 22.77 8.13
C LEU A 158 10.29 23.20 6.86
N ALA A 159 11.31 22.43 6.43
CA ALA A 159 11.98 22.66 5.15
C ALA A 159 11.02 22.52 3.97
N THR A 160 10.15 21.50 3.97
CA THR A 160 9.12 21.29 2.94
C THR A 160 8.06 22.41 2.97
N ALA A 161 7.58 22.81 4.14
CA ALA A 161 6.65 23.94 4.26
C ALA A 161 7.26 25.26 3.76
N HIS A 162 8.55 25.48 4.04
CA HIS A 162 9.29 26.63 3.54
C HIS A 162 9.43 26.59 2.01
N PHE A 163 9.78 25.42 1.44
CA PHE A 163 9.85 25.19 0.00
C PHE A 163 8.55 25.58 -0.71
N HIS A 164 7.40 25.08 -0.26
CA HIS A 164 6.10 25.41 -0.86
C HIS A 164 5.75 26.88 -0.71
N ARG A 165 6.00 27.49 0.46
CA ARG A 165 5.75 28.91 0.68
C ARG A 165 6.57 29.77 -0.27
N CYS A 166 7.85 29.46 -0.44
CA CYS A 166 8.74 30.20 -1.34
C CYS A 166 8.31 30.06 -2.80
N LEU A 167 7.86 28.87 -3.23
CA LEU A 167 7.30 28.67 -4.57
C LEU A 167 6.00 29.44 -4.80
N GLY A 168 5.14 29.57 -3.78
CA GLY A 168 3.92 30.36 -3.85
C GLY A 168 4.17 31.88 -4.00
N HIS A 169 5.31 32.37 -3.50
CA HIS A 169 5.69 33.79 -3.60
C HIS A 169 6.47 34.15 -4.87
N MET A 170 6.90 33.19 -5.68
CA MET A 170 7.72 33.42 -6.88
C MET A 170 6.96 33.05 -8.16
N ALA A 171 6.99 33.97 -9.15
CA ALA A 171 6.18 33.94 -10.37
C ALA A 171 6.44 32.73 -11.30
N ALA A 172 5.68 32.69 -12.42
CA ALA A 172 5.42 31.62 -13.39
C ALA A 172 6.42 30.42 -13.49
N PRO A 173 5.92 29.19 -13.76
CA PRO A 173 6.70 27.95 -13.78
C PRO A 173 7.99 27.99 -14.63
N ALA A 174 7.98 28.75 -15.74
CA ALA A 174 9.09 28.85 -16.68
C ALA A 174 10.40 29.40 -16.08
N GLY A 175 10.35 30.11 -14.94
CA GLY A 175 11.53 30.63 -14.23
C GLY A 175 12.06 29.72 -13.12
N ARG A 176 11.32 28.67 -12.72
CA ARG A 176 11.61 27.86 -11.53
C ARG A 176 12.84 26.96 -11.68
N ALA A 177 13.20 26.57 -12.91
CA ALA A 177 14.40 25.77 -13.17
C ALA A 177 15.70 26.46 -12.69
N ALA A 178 15.82 27.77 -12.89
CA ALA A 178 16.99 28.53 -12.46
C ALA A 178 17.07 28.64 -10.93
N LEU A 179 15.92 28.69 -10.25
CA LEU A 179 15.83 28.71 -8.80
C LEU A 179 16.23 27.36 -8.20
N PHE A 180 15.73 26.25 -8.75
CA PHE A 180 16.08 24.91 -8.28
C PHE A 180 17.57 24.59 -8.43
N ARG A 181 18.29 25.22 -9.36
CA ARG A 181 19.77 25.12 -9.45
C ARG A 181 20.48 25.75 -8.25
N GLN A 182 19.88 26.75 -7.62
CA GLN A 182 20.45 27.45 -6.45
C GLN A 182 20.01 26.82 -5.13
N TRP A 183 18.98 25.97 -5.14
CA TRP A 183 18.41 25.36 -3.95
C TRP A 183 19.01 23.98 -3.68
N PRO A 184 19.04 23.53 -2.41
CA PRO A 184 19.55 22.21 -2.04
C PRO A 184 18.58 21.06 -2.38
N LEU A 185 18.14 20.96 -3.63
CA LEU A 185 17.10 20.03 -4.08
C LEU A 185 17.45 18.57 -3.76
N ASP A 186 18.65 18.12 -4.15
CA ASP A 186 19.13 16.76 -3.87
C ASP A 186 19.14 16.43 -2.36
N LYS A 187 19.53 17.40 -1.54
CA LYS A 187 19.58 17.23 -0.09
C LYS A 187 18.18 17.16 0.50
N HIS A 188 17.25 17.96 -0.02
CA HIS A 188 15.85 17.95 0.39
C HIS A 188 15.20 16.62 0.02
N ILE A 189 15.36 16.17 -1.23
CA ILE A 189 14.86 14.87 -1.71
C ILE A 189 15.41 13.74 -0.83
N ARG A 190 16.72 13.71 -0.57
CA ARG A 190 17.34 12.69 0.30
C ARG A 190 16.81 12.74 1.72
N ALA A 191 16.54 13.92 2.25
CA ALA A 191 15.94 14.05 3.57
C ALA A 191 14.51 13.50 3.61
N LEU A 192 13.71 13.72 2.55
CA LEU A 192 12.39 13.13 2.39
C LEU A 192 12.44 11.61 2.22
N VAL A 193 13.44 11.11 1.49
CA VAL A 193 13.68 9.67 1.34
C VAL A 193 14.03 9.05 2.70
N ALA A 194 14.93 9.68 3.46
CA ALA A 194 15.31 9.23 4.79
C ALA A 194 14.14 9.29 5.79
N SER A 195 13.26 10.29 5.70
CA SER A 195 12.04 10.39 6.52
C SER A 195 10.89 9.53 6.00
N GLN A 196 11.05 8.84 4.87
CA GLN A 196 10.06 7.96 4.24
C GLN A 196 8.73 8.66 3.89
N ASP A 197 8.75 9.97 3.62
CA ASP A 197 7.55 10.75 3.32
C ASP A 197 7.27 10.79 1.81
N CYS A 198 6.55 9.77 1.33
CA CYS A 198 6.21 9.65 -0.10
C CYS A 198 5.23 10.73 -0.58
N GLY A 199 4.38 11.28 0.31
CA GLY A 199 3.40 12.30 -0.05
C GLY A 199 4.08 13.64 -0.34
N ALA A 200 4.91 14.11 0.58
CA ALA A 200 5.72 15.31 0.35
C ALA A 200 6.69 15.13 -0.82
N LEU A 201 7.28 13.93 -0.97
CA LEU A 201 8.16 13.62 -2.09
C LEU A 201 7.44 13.72 -3.44
N ALA A 202 6.23 13.17 -3.56
CA ALA A 202 5.44 13.30 -4.79
C ALA A 202 5.19 14.76 -5.16
N HIS A 203 4.77 15.60 -4.20
CA HIS A 203 4.55 17.03 -4.44
C HIS A 203 5.82 17.78 -4.86
N VAL A 204 6.97 17.49 -4.25
CA VAL A 204 8.25 18.10 -4.66
C VAL A 204 8.64 17.67 -6.08
N LEU A 205 8.43 16.40 -6.43
CA LEU A 205 8.71 15.89 -7.78
C LEU A 205 7.80 16.51 -8.84
N ASP A 206 6.52 16.71 -8.54
CA ASP A 206 5.57 17.40 -9.43
C ASP A 206 6.01 18.85 -9.70
N GLU A 207 6.50 19.57 -8.69
CA GLU A 207 7.05 20.92 -8.86
C GLU A 207 8.33 20.92 -9.71
N VAL A 208 9.20 19.91 -9.54
CA VAL A 208 10.40 19.72 -10.37
C VAL A 208 10.02 19.44 -11.83
N LEU A 209 8.97 18.67 -12.08
CA LEU A 209 8.45 18.42 -13.41
C LEU A 209 7.85 19.68 -14.05
N ALA A 210 6.99 20.40 -13.32
CA ALA A 210 6.36 21.64 -13.78
C ALA A 210 7.39 22.73 -14.14
N ALA A 211 8.54 22.71 -13.47
CA ALA A 211 9.67 23.59 -13.77
C ALA A 211 10.61 23.09 -14.89
N ALA A 212 10.32 21.95 -15.54
CA ALA A 212 11.21 21.28 -16.48
C ALA A 212 12.63 21.01 -15.91
N ALA A 213 12.71 20.72 -14.61
CA ALA A 213 13.95 20.62 -13.85
C ALA A 213 14.35 19.17 -13.50
N VAL A 214 13.72 18.16 -14.09
CA VAL A 214 13.98 16.73 -13.84
C VAL A 214 15.46 16.37 -14.01
N ARG A 215 16.15 17.00 -14.98
CA ARG A 215 17.58 16.79 -15.25
C ARG A 215 18.52 17.30 -14.14
N LEU A 216 18.03 18.09 -13.19
CA LEU A 216 18.83 18.56 -12.05
C LEU A 216 19.07 17.48 -11.00
N VAL A 217 18.19 16.47 -10.92
CA VAL A 217 18.30 15.36 -9.96
C VAL A 217 19.26 14.30 -10.50
N ARG A 218 20.26 13.95 -9.71
CA ARG A 218 21.29 12.96 -10.11
C ARG A 218 20.70 11.55 -10.28
N PRO A 219 21.21 10.74 -11.24
CA PRO A 219 20.77 9.35 -11.44
C PRO A 219 20.76 8.47 -10.18
N ALA A 220 21.77 8.61 -9.31
CA ALA A 220 21.84 7.85 -8.06
C ALA A 220 20.65 8.15 -7.11
N VAL A 221 20.19 9.41 -7.09
CA VAL A 221 19.06 9.84 -6.26
C VAL A 221 17.75 9.25 -6.81
N TRP A 222 17.60 9.09 -8.13
CA TRP A 222 16.44 8.42 -8.72
C TRP A 222 16.33 6.95 -8.30
N ALA A 223 17.45 6.25 -8.17
CA ALA A 223 17.45 4.88 -7.63
C ALA A 223 17.02 4.84 -6.16
N GLU A 224 17.48 5.78 -5.34
CA GLU A 224 17.06 5.93 -3.93
C GLU A 224 15.55 6.21 -3.82
N ILE A 225 15.03 7.14 -4.64
CA ILE A 225 13.59 7.47 -4.72
C ILE A 225 12.77 6.24 -5.10
N LEU A 226 13.18 5.54 -6.17
CA LEU A 226 12.47 4.37 -6.67
C LEU A 226 12.47 3.22 -5.66
N GLY A 227 13.61 2.98 -4.99
CA GLY A 227 13.72 1.97 -3.94
C GLY A 227 12.74 2.23 -2.79
N LEU A 228 12.64 3.49 -2.33
CA LEU A 228 11.65 3.87 -1.33
C LEU A 228 10.22 3.69 -1.84
N ALA A 229 9.94 4.15 -3.06
CA ALA A 229 8.60 4.13 -3.64
C ALA A 229 8.06 2.70 -3.81
N LEU A 230 8.91 1.78 -4.27
CA LEU A 230 8.55 0.35 -4.38
C LEU A 230 8.38 -0.28 -3.00
N TRP A 231 9.25 0.02 -2.04
CA TRP A 231 9.14 -0.51 -0.68
C TRP A 231 7.88 -0.04 0.06
N LYS A 232 7.49 1.24 -0.12
CA LYS A 232 6.24 1.80 0.42
C LYS A 232 5.01 1.51 -0.44
N ASN A 233 5.17 0.86 -1.59
CA ASN A 233 4.12 0.65 -2.59
C ASN A 233 3.38 1.95 -2.96
N SER A 234 4.11 3.05 -3.19
CA SER A 234 3.53 4.37 -3.52
C SER A 234 3.32 4.53 -5.02
N LEU A 235 2.07 4.39 -5.50
CA LEU A 235 1.75 4.55 -6.92
C LEU A 235 2.20 5.90 -7.49
N ALA A 236 1.93 7.00 -6.79
CA ALA A 236 2.21 8.35 -7.29
C ALA A 236 3.69 8.54 -7.68
N VAL A 237 4.60 8.12 -6.80
CA VAL A 237 6.04 8.25 -7.02
C VAL A 237 6.55 7.24 -8.05
N VAL A 238 6.08 5.98 -8.00
CA VAL A 238 6.47 4.96 -9.00
C VAL A 238 6.03 5.38 -10.41
N ARG A 239 4.78 5.87 -10.56
CA ARG A 239 4.27 6.42 -11.81
C ARG A 239 5.11 7.59 -12.30
N PHE A 240 5.45 8.52 -11.41
CA PHE A 240 6.27 9.68 -11.77
C PHE A 240 7.63 9.23 -12.34
N VAL A 241 8.34 8.36 -11.63
CA VAL A 241 9.66 7.86 -12.05
C VAL A 241 9.54 7.09 -13.36
N TYR A 242 8.54 6.21 -13.49
CA TYR A 242 8.34 5.44 -14.71
C TYR A 242 8.07 6.35 -15.92
N THR A 243 7.10 7.25 -15.84
CA THR A 243 6.68 8.08 -16.97
C THR A 243 7.72 9.14 -17.35
N HIS A 244 8.32 9.81 -16.37
CA HIS A 244 9.15 11.00 -16.62
C HIS A 244 10.65 10.76 -16.56
N VAL A 245 11.11 9.61 -16.04
CA VAL A 245 12.54 9.28 -15.94
C VAL A 245 12.85 8.03 -16.78
N VAL A 246 12.14 6.94 -16.55
CA VAL A 246 12.37 5.67 -17.27
C VAL A 246 11.92 5.80 -18.72
N MET A 247 10.71 6.27 -18.99
CA MET A 247 10.18 6.44 -20.35
C MET A 247 10.53 7.81 -20.97
N HIS A 248 11.46 8.57 -20.37
CA HIS A 248 11.84 9.87 -20.91
C HIS A 248 12.39 9.74 -22.35
N GLY A 249 11.80 10.48 -23.29
CA GLY A 249 12.18 10.45 -24.70
C GLY A 249 11.56 9.32 -25.50
N VAL A 250 10.74 8.46 -24.87
CA VAL A 250 9.93 7.45 -25.56
C VAL A 250 8.55 8.05 -25.82
N ALA A 251 8.17 8.18 -27.09
CA ALA A 251 6.83 8.64 -27.44
C ALA A 251 5.79 7.59 -27.01
N PRO A 252 4.67 7.98 -26.37
CA PRO A 252 3.58 7.05 -26.09
C PRO A 252 3.01 6.57 -27.43
N ARG A 253 3.15 5.27 -27.72
CA ARG A 253 2.58 4.65 -28.92
C ARG A 253 1.23 4.05 -28.59
N LEU A 254 0.30 4.10 -29.55
CA LEU A 254 -0.97 3.38 -29.46
C LEU A 254 -0.69 1.87 -29.53
N PRO A 255 -1.47 1.02 -28.83
CA PRO A 255 -1.32 -0.43 -28.89
C PRO A 255 -1.56 -0.91 -30.33
N GLY A 256 -0.55 -1.49 -30.98
CA GLY A 256 -0.71 -2.10 -32.31
C GLY A 256 0.44 -1.86 -33.30
N ASP A 257 1.21 -0.78 -33.16
CA ASP A 257 2.36 -0.54 -34.04
C ASP A 257 3.59 -1.32 -33.56
N ALA A 258 4.19 -2.08 -34.49
CA ALA A 258 5.28 -3.02 -34.25
C ALA A 258 6.31 -2.50 -33.23
N ALA A 259 6.30 -3.11 -32.04
CA ALA A 259 7.26 -2.90 -30.95
C ALA A 259 8.72 -3.29 -31.32
N LEU A 260 8.98 -3.54 -32.61
CA LEU A 260 10.19 -4.17 -33.13
C LEU A 260 11.23 -3.18 -33.63
N ASP A 261 10.81 -2.01 -34.09
CA ASP A 261 11.72 -1.03 -34.71
C ASP A 261 12.11 0.13 -33.79
N ALA A 262 11.64 0.13 -32.54
CA ALA A 262 12.07 1.13 -31.56
C ALA A 262 13.42 0.72 -30.94
N GLN A 263 14.52 1.16 -31.57
CA GLN A 263 15.77 1.29 -30.82
C GLN A 263 15.49 2.18 -29.60
N ALA A 264 15.70 1.63 -28.40
CA ALA A 264 15.67 2.42 -27.18
C ALA A 264 16.56 3.65 -27.38
N PRO A 265 16.16 4.86 -26.96
CA PRO A 265 17.02 6.02 -27.07
C PRO A 265 18.35 5.68 -26.37
N PRO A 266 19.51 5.78 -27.06
CA PRO A 266 20.80 5.28 -26.57
C PRO A 266 21.30 5.96 -25.28
N ASP A 267 20.64 7.03 -24.84
CA ASP A 267 21.10 7.91 -23.76
C ASP A 267 20.38 7.76 -22.40
N ASN A 268 19.41 6.84 -22.24
CA ASN A 268 18.76 6.68 -20.94
C ASN A 268 19.54 5.71 -20.02
N ALA A 269 20.54 6.25 -19.33
CA ALA A 269 21.37 5.53 -18.37
C ALA A 269 20.56 4.83 -17.25
N VAL A 270 19.39 5.37 -16.90
CA VAL A 270 18.51 4.78 -15.87
C VAL A 270 17.82 3.53 -16.40
N LEU A 271 17.29 3.57 -17.63
CA LEU A 271 16.70 2.40 -18.31
C LEU A 271 17.69 1.23 -18.39
N GLY A 272 18.95 1.51 -18.77
CA GLY A 272 20.00 0.48 -18.86
C GLY A 272 20.39 -0.13 -17.52
N SER A 273 20.08 0.52 -16.40
CA SER A 273 20.42 0.07 -15.04
C SER A 273 19.31 -0.72 -14.35
N LEU A 274 18.09 -0.75 -14.91
CA LEU A 274 16.96 -1.42 -14.28
C LEU A 274 17.06 -2.94 -14.44
N SER A 275 17.04 -3.64 -13.30
CA SER A 275 16.94 -5.10 -13.29
C SER A 275 15.53 -5.56 -13.65
N GLY A 276 15.40 -6.79 -14.18
CA GLY A 276 14.09 -7.40 -14.42
C GLY A 276 13.25 -7.53 -13.14
N ALA A 277 13.88 -7.66 -11.97
CA ALA A 277 13.20 -7.69 -10.67
C ALA A 277 12.57 -6.34 -10.33
N THR A 278 13.27 -5.23 -10.60
CA THR A 278 12.76 -3.87 -10.37
C THR A 278 11.56 -3.58 -11.27
N LEU A 279 11.61 -3.99 -12.54
CA LEU A 279 10.48 -3.87 -13.47
C LEU A 279 9.28 -4.71 -13.04
N ALA A 280 9.50 -5.93 -12.54
CA ALA A 280 8.44 -6.77 -12.00
C ALA A 280 7.81 -6.16 -10.72
N GLN A 281 8.60 -5.51 -9.87
CA GLN A 281 8.09 -4.78 -8.70
C GLN A 281 7.27 -3.54 -9.10
N MET A 282 7.70 -2.78 -10.10
CA MET A 282 6.89 -1.67 -10.65
C MET A 282 5.55 -2.19 -11.18
N LEU A 283 5.57 -3.27 -11.97
CA LEU A 283 4.37 -3.91 -12.49
C LEU A 283 3.44 -4.36 -11.36
N HIS A 284 4.00 -4.92 -10.29
CA HIS A 284 3.25 -5.32 -9.11
C HIS A 284 2.58 -4.11 -8.43
N THR A 285 3.29 -3.00 -8.26
CA THR A 285 2.72 -1.76 -7.72
C THR A 285 1.58 -1.22 -8.59
N PHE A 286 1.75 -1.19 -9.92
CA PHE A 286 0.68 -0.77 -10.84
C PHE A 286 -0.54 -1.69 -10.76
N ALA A 287 -0.32 -3.01 -10.73
CA ALA A 287 -1.40 -3.99 -10.62
C ALA A 287 -2.20 -3.87 -9.32
N LEU A 288 -1.52 -3.67 -8.18
CA LEU A 288 -2.20 -3.52 -6.88
C LEU A 288 -3.05 -2.25 -6.77
N HIS A 289 -2.74 -1.21 -7.53
CA HIS A 289 -3.52 0.03 -7.54
C HIS A 289 -4.50 0.12 -8.71
N GLY A 290 -4.63 -0.93 -9.52
CA GLY A 290 -5.57 -0.95 -10.65
C GLY A 290 -5.20 -0.04 -11.82
N ASP A 291 -3.93 0.35 -11.98
CA ASP A 291 -3.47 1.14 -13.13
C ASP A 291 -3.21 0.22 -14.33
N VAL A 292 -4.30 -0.12 -15.03
CA VAL A 292 -4.28 -1.01 -16.19
C VAL A 292 -3.43 -0.44 -17.33
N ALA A 293 -3.50 0.87 -17.57
CA ALA A 293 -2.82 1.52 -18.68
C ALA A 293 -1.29 1.40 -18.53
N LEU A 294 -0.74 1.75 -17.36
CA LEU A 294 0.70 1.63 -17.12
C LEU A 294 1.15 0.17 -17.01
N CYS A 295 0.30 -0.72 -16.47
CA CYS A 295 0.58 -2.14 -16.41
C CYS A 295 0.77 -2.73 -17.82
N LEU A 296 -0.17 -2.49 -18.73
CA LEU A 296 -0.09 -2.96 -20.12
C LEU A 296 1.08 -2.32 -20.87
N HIS A 297 1.27 -1.00 -20.74
CA HIS A 297 2.37 -0.30 -21.40
C HIS A 297 3.75 -0.85 -20.98
N LEU A 298 3.93 -1.15 -19.69
CA LEU A 298 5.18 -1.73 -19.18
C LEU A 298 5.40 -3.16 -19.70
N VAL A 299 4.34 -3.99 -19.80
CA VAL A 299 4.41 -5.33 -20.37
C VAL A 299 4.76 -5.29 -21.86
N GLU A 300 4.05 -4.47 -22.63
CA GLU A 300 4.25 -4.31 -24.07
C GLU A 300 5.67 -3.85 -24.39
N TRP A 301 6.16 -2.84 -23.66
CA TRP A 301 7.47 -2.28 -23.92
C TRP A 301 8.61 -3.19 -23.47
N HIS A 302 8.54 -3.76 -22.26
CA HIS A 302 9.70 -4.46 -21.66
C HIS A 302 9.68 -5.99 -21.79
N PHE A 303 8.52 -6.61 -22.01
CA PHE A 303 8.40 -8.07 -21.94
C PHE A 303 7.98 -8.74 -23.26
N VAL A 304 7.22 -8.06 -24.12
CA VAL A 304 6.71 -8.67 -25.36
C VAL A 304 7.82 -9.05 -26.36
N HIS A 305 8.92 -8.30 -26.41
CA HIS A 305 10.03 -8.56 -27.34
C HIS A 305 11.05 -9.61 -26.84
N LYS A 306 10.94 -10.07 -25.60
CA LYS A 306 11.83 -11.08 -24.99
C LYS A 306 11.94 -12.41 -25.75
N PRO A 307 10.90 -12.96 -26.41
CA PRO A 307 11.00 -14.15 -27.27
C PRO A 307 12.00 -14.04 -28.38
N MET A 308 12.21 -12.84 -28.92
CA MET A 308 13.19 -12.62 -29.98
C MET A 308 14.63 -12.72 -29.47
N ARG A 309 14.81 -12.66 -28.15
CA ARG A 309 16.06 -12.91 -27.44
C ARG A 309 16.14 -14.33 -26.86
N GLY A 310 15.18 -15.20 -27.17
CA GLY A 310 15.10 -16.58 -26.65
C GLY A 310 14.47 -16.70 -25.26
N GLU A 311 13.93 -15.62 -24.69
CA GLU A 311 13.26 -15.60 -23.37
C GLU A 311 11.72 -15.75 -23.49
N ARG A 312 11.01 -16.22 -22.45
CA ARG A 312 9.54 -16.31 -22.50
C ARG A 312 8.89 -14.92 -22.48
N ALA A 313 8.00 -14.60 -23.44
CA ALA A 313 7.31 -13.30 -23.54
C ALA A 313 6.42 -12.98 -22.34
N LEU A 314 5.43 -13.85 -22.09
CA LEU A 314 4.41 -13.69 -21.07
C LEU A 314 4.42 -14.92 -20.18
N THR A 315 4.99 -14.78 -18.99
CA THR A 315 4.95 -15.80 -17.94
C THR A 315 3.57 -15.80 -17.26
N LYS A 316 3.24 -16.89 -16.55
CA LYS A 316 1.99 -16.97 -15.76
C LYS A 316 1.87 -15.78 -14.80
N ASP A 317 2.96 -15.42 -14.10
CA ASP A 317 2.97 -14.31 -13.14
C ASP A 317 2.65 -12.95 -13.77
N LEU A 318 3.16 -12.69 -14.98
CA LEU A 318 2.84 -11.46 -15.72
C LEU A 318 1.36 -11.42 -16.12
N CYS A 319 0.80 -12.55 -16.59
CA CYS A 319 -0.63 -12.65 -16.88
C CYS A 319 -1.48 -12.41 -15.62
N LEU A 320 -1.08 -12.96 -14.47
CA LEU A 320 -1.76 -12.73 -13.19
C LEU A 320 -1.70 -11.27 -12.76
N LEU A 321 -0.59 -10.56 -12.97
CA LEU A 321 -0.49 -9.14 -12.66
C LEU A 321 -1.39 -8.28 -13.56
N VAL A 322 -1.54 -8.64 -14.84
CA VAL A 322 -2.51 -7.98 -15.73
C VAL A 322 -3.93 -8.23 -15.25
N ILE A 323 -4.32 -9.48 -14.97
CA ILE A 323 -5.66 -9.79 -14.45
C ILE A 323 -5.92 -9.05 -13.14
N ARG A 324 -4.95 -9.01 -12.21
CA ARG A 324 -5.03 -8.26 -10.96
C ARG A 324 -5.24 -6.76 -11.18
N ALA A 325 -4.55 -6.15 -12.15
CA ALA A 325 -4.75 -4.75 -12.49
C ALA A 325 -6.21 -4.48 -12.88
N TYR A 326 -6.83 -5.34 -13.68
CA TYR A 326 -8.25 -5.23 -14.01
C TYR A 326 -9.15 -5.48 -12.80
N CYS A 327 -8.82 -6.42 -11.92
CA CYS A 327 -9.59 -6.67 -10.69
C CYS A 327 -9.62 -5.46 -9.75
N PHE A 328 -8.50 -4.74 -9.61
CA PHE A 328 -8.36 -3.56 -8.76
C PHE A 328 -8.71 -2.25 -9.49
N HIS A 329 -9.03 -2.30 -10.78
CA HIS A 329 -9.33 -1.11 -11.57
C HIS A 329 -10.66 -0.49 -11.13
N ARG A 330 -10.58 0.74 -10.63
CA ARG A 330 -11.76 1.52 -10.21
C ARG A 330 -11.67 2.95 -10.72
N PRO A 331 -12.31 3.27 -11.86
CA PRO A 331 -12.35 4.64 -12.34
C PRO A 331 -13.14 5.56 -11.38
N ASP A 332 -14.15 5.05 -10.67
CA ASP A 332 -15.09 5.83 -9.84
C ASP A 332 -15.15 5.41 -8.36
N ALA A 333 -13.98 5.19 -7.74
CA ALA A 333 -13.88 4.80 -6.33
C ALA A 333 -14.38 5.92 -5.38
N GLY A 334 -15.68 5.97 -5.10
CA GLY A 334 -16.25 6.86 -4.10
C GLY A 334 -17.70 7.29 -4.32
N ALA A 335 -18.25 7.10 -5.51
CA ALA A 335 -19.65 7.44 -5.81
C ALA A 335 -20.60 6.31 -5.36
N ALA A 336 -21.83 6.68 -4.98
CA ALA A 336 -22.92 5.71 -4.86
C ALA A 336 -23.37 5.33 -6.27
N ALA A 337 -23.64 4.04 -6.51
CA ALA A 337 -24.27 3.63 -7.76
C ALA A 337 -25.60 4.38 -7.94
N GLN A 338 -25.76 5.04 -9.09
CA GLN A 338 -26.99 5.72 -9.46
C GLN A 338 -28.02 4.73 -10.03
N PRO A 339 -29.33 5.08 -10.04
CA PRO A 339 -30.31 4.30 -10.76
C PRO A 339 -29.89 4.16 -12.24
N HIS A 340 -29.93 2.93 -12.77
CA HIS A 340 -29.53 2.57 -14.15
C HIS A 340 -28.03 2.55 -14.46
N GLU A 341 -27.16 2.68 -13.47
CA GLU A 341 -25.72 2.48 -13.65
C GLU A 341 -25.41 0.97 -13.67
N GLU A 342 -24.83 0.49 -14.78
CA GLU A 342 -24.38 -0.90 -14.92
C GLU A 342 -22.88 -1.01 -14.63
N ASP A 343 -22.50 -1.86 -13.67
CA ASP A 343 -21.10 -2.15 -13.39
C ASP A 343 -20.58 -3.26 -14.33
N ALA A 344 -19.71 -2.88 -15.26
CA ALA A 344 -19.09 -3.79 -16.21
C ALA A 344 -17.79 -4.46 -15.70
N SER A 345 -17.32 -4.13 -14.49
CA SER A 345 -16.01 -4.54 -13.98
C SER A 345 -15.80 -6.05 -14.00
N VAL A 346 -16.76 -6.82 -13.50
CA VAL A 346 -16.69 -8.29 -13.45
C VAL A 346 -16.68 -8.87 -14.87
N LYS A 347 -17.53 -8.36 -15.77
CA LYS A 347 -17.55 -8.79 -17.19
C LYS A 347 -16.19 -8.56 -17.85
N THR A 348 -15.60 -7.37 -17.68
CA THR A 348 -14.27 -7.05 -18.22
C THR A 348 -13.18 -7.98 -17.66
N VAL A 349 -13.18 -8.26 -16.35
CA VAL A 349 -12.22 -9.20 -15.75
C VAL A 349 -12.39 -10.60 -16.36
N LEU A 350 -13.61 -11.09 -16.53
CA LEU A 350 -13.88 -12.40 -17.13
C LEU A 350 -13.38 -12.50 -18.57
N GLU A 351 -13.55 -11.45 -19.37
CA GLU A 351 -13.02 -11.40 -20.74
C GLU A 351 -11.49 -11.46 -20.77
N VAL A 352 -10.83 -10.75 -19.85
CA VAL A 352 -9.36 -10.78 -19.74
C VAL A 352 -8.87 -12.14 -19.27
N VAL A 353 -9.55 -12.77 -18.29
CA VAL A 353 -9.25 -14.14 -17.86
C VAL A 353 -9.38 -15.10 -19.04
N ASP A 354 -10.47 -15.01 -19.80
CA ASP A 354 -10.69 -15.89 -20.94
C ASP A 354 -9.63 -15.72 -22.03
N ALA A 355 -9.22 -14.48 -22.31
CA ALA A 355 -8.15 -14.19 -23.27
C ALA A 355 -6.83 -14.91 -22.93
N PHE A 356 -6.53 -15.11 -21.63
CA PHE A 356 -5.34 -15.84 -21.19
C PHE A 356 -5.56 -17.35 -21.08
N VAL A 357 -6.72 -17.77 -20.57
CA VAL A 357 -7.06 -19.19 -20.34
C VAL A 357 -7.30 -19.92 -21.67
N ALA A 358 -8.05 -19.31 -22.60
CA ALA A 358 -8.37 -19.90 -23.90
C ALA A 358 -7.12 -20.18 -24.76
N ARG A 359 -6.05 -19.40 -24.56
CA ARG A 359 -4.75 -19.60 -25.25
C ARG A 359 -4.00 -20.84 -24.78
N ARG A 360 -4.40 -21.50 -23.69
CA ARG A 360 -3.83 -22.75 -23.12
C ARG A 360 -2.31 -22.75 -22.96
N ARG A 361 -1.67 -21.58 -22.83
CA ARG A 361 -0.22 -21.45 -22.64
C ARG A 361 0.21 -21.76 -21.21
N HIS A 362 -0.64 -21.42 -20.23
CA HIS A 362 -0.42 -21.61 -18.81
C HIS A 362 -1.67 -22.23 -18.17
N ARG A 363 -1.49 -22.98 -17.08
CA ARG A 363 -2.60 -23.47 -16.25
C ARG A 363 -2.93 -22.43 -15.20
N PHE A 364 -4.11 -21.84 -15.31
CA PHE A 364 -4.70 -20.94 -14.32
C PHE A 364 -5.65 -21.72 -13.44
N ASP A 365 -5.61 -21.42 -12.14
CA ASP A 365 -6.53 -21.97 -11.15
C ASP A 365 -7.25 -20.83 -10.42
N TYR A 366 -8.41 -21.11 -9.83
CA TYR A 366 -9.17 -20.10 -9.09
C TYR A 366 -8.34 -19.56 -7.92
N ALA A 367 -7.51 -20.39 -7.28
CA ALA A 367 -6.64 -19.99 -6.17
C ALA A 367 -5.63 -18.89 -6.57
N ASP A 368 -5.24 -18.81 -7.85
CA ASP A 368 -4.33 -17.75 -8.32
C ASP A 368 -5.01 -16.36 -8.33
N LEU A 369 -6.34 -16.35 -8.46
CA LEU A 369 -7.17 -15.17 -8.71
C LEU A 369 -8.14 -14.84 -7.58
N ALA A 370 -8.41 -15.78 -6.68
CA ALA A 370 -9.48 -15.70 -5.68
C ALA A 370 -9.42 -14.42 -4.85
N GLU A 371 -8.24 -14.02 -4.36
CA GLU A 371 -8.07 -12.80 -3.57
C GLU A 371 -8.32 -11.51 -4.37
N ALA A 372 -7.83 -11.45 -5.61
CA ALA A 372 -8.02 -10.29 -6.46
C ALA A 372 -9.48 -10.18 -6.93
N PHE A 373 -10.10 -11.30 -7.29
CA PHE A 373 -11.50 -11.37 -7.68
C PHE A 373 -12.43 -11.07 -6.50
N LEU A 374 -12.06 -11.47 -5.28
CA LEU A 374 -12.75 -11.10 -4.04
C LEU A 374 -12.84 -9.59 -3.88
N TYR A 375 -11.75 -8.86 -4.19
CA TYR A 375 -11.79 -7.40 -4.23
C TYR A 375 -12.86 -6.95 -5.21
N THR A 376 -12.78 -7.34 -6.48
CA THR A 376 -13.78 -6.95 -7.51
C THR A 376 -15.22 -7.21 -7.08
N LEU A 377 -15.53 -8.38 -6.50
CA LEU A 377 -16.86 -8.72 -6.02
C LEU A 377 -17.31 -7.93 -4.79
N SER A 378 -16.39 -7.65 -3.86
CA SER A 378 -16.64 -6.76 -2.70
C SER A 378 -16.87 -5.31 -3.11
N THR A 379 -16.34 -4.99 -4.28
CA THR A 379 -16.26 -3.68 -4.89
C THR A 379 -17.36 -3.42 -5.91
N TYR A 380 -18.11 -4.44 -6.27
CA TYR A 380 -19.16 -4.40 -7.27
C TYR A 380 -20.24 -3.39 -6.89
N HIS A 381 -20.55 -2.49 -7.81
CA HIS A 381 -21.43 -1.35 -7.62
C HIS A 381 -22.78 -1.58 -8.30
N VAL A 382 -23.83 -1.75 -7.49
CA VAL A 382 -25.22 -1.82 -7.97
C VAL A 382 -26.10 -0.95 -7.09
N PHE A 383 -27.12 -0.37 -7.71
CA PHE A 383 -28.15 0.37 -6.98
C PHE A 383 -28.89 -0.57 -6.02
N ASP A 384 -28.76 -0.33 -4.70
CA ASP A 384 -29.55 -1.00 -3.66
C ASP A 384 -30.52 0.02 -3.05
N ALA A 385 -31.83 -0.23 -3.25
CA ALA A 385 -32.89 0.62 -2.74
C ALA A 385 -32.87 0.76 -1.20
N ASN A 386 -32.44 -0.28 -0.48
CA ASN A 386 -32.32 -0.25 0.99
C ASN A 386 -31.16 0.64 1.42
N VAL A 387 -30.04 0.61 0.68
CA VAL A 387 -28.90 1.48 0.94
C VAL A 387 -29.23 2.94 0.60
N ALA A 388 -29.95 3.18 -0.49
CA ALA A 388 -30.44 4.50 -0.87
C ALA A 388 -31.42 5.06 0.18
N ALA A 389 -32.36 4.24 0.67
CA ALA A 389 -33.29 4.60 1.73
C ALA A 389 -32.57 4.88 3.06
N ALA A 390 -31.62 4.02 3.46
CA ALA A 390 -30.83 4.21 4.67
C ALA A 390 -29.98 5.49 4.60
N ARG A 391 -29.33 5.77 3.45
CA ARG A 391 -28.59 7.02 3.25
C ARG A 391 -29.50 8.23 3.26
N SER A 392 -30.68 8.15 2.63
CA SER A 392 -31.69 9.19 2.68
C SER A 392 -32.07 9.50 4.13
N ILE A 393 -32.33 8.48 4.95
CA ILE A 393 -32.60 8.61 6.39
C ILE A 393 -31.41 9.22 7.13
N GLU A 394 -30.17 8.78 6.87
CA GLU A 394 -28.96 9.37 7.48
C GLU A 394 -28.79 10.86 7.12
N THR A 395 -29.07 11.25 5.87
CA THR A 395 -29.00 12.66 5.42
C THR A 395 -30.19 13.51 5.85
N SER A 396 -31.34 12.91 6.08
CA SER A 396 -32.57 13.60 6.53
C SER A 396 -32.74 13.58 8.05
N ALA A 397 -31.99 12.74 8.77
CA ALA A 397 -31.84 12.80 10.21
C ALA A 397 -31.18 14.13 10.58
N ARG A 398 -32.01 15.09 11.01
CA ARG A 398 -31.55 16.30 11.69
C ARG A 398 -30.63 15.87 12.84
N PRO A 399 -29.47 16.50 13.06
CA PRO A 399 -28.78 16.37 14.33
C PRO A 399 -29.80 16.76 15.39
N LEU A 400 -30.19 15.81 16.25
CA LEU A 400 -30.93 16.16 17.46
C LEU A 400 -30.10 17.27 18.12
N PRO A 401 -30.69 18.46 18.38
CA PRO A 401 -30.00 19.43 19.21
C PRO A 401 -29.59 18.68 20.49
N PRO A 402 -28.39 18.92 21.04
CA PRO A 402 -28.03 18.31 22.31
C PRO A 402 -29.19 18.63 23.26
N SER A 403 -29.82 17.58 23.79
CA SER A 403 -30.85 17.72 24.81
C SER A 403 -30.24 18.56 25.91
N ALA A 404 -30.53 19.86 25.89
CA ALA A 404 -30.34 20.73 27.03
C ALA A 404 -31.34 20.18 28.03
N GLY A 405 -30.84 19.44 29.01
CA GLY A 405 -31.64 18.86 30.08
C GLY A 405 -32.59 19.93 30.62
N ARG A 406 -33.88 19.77 30.33
CA ARG A 406 -34.92 20.40 31.11
C ARG A 406 -35.05 19.55 32.38
N PRO A 407 -35.05 20.14 33.59
CA PRO A 407 -35.00 19.38 34.83
C PRO A 407 -36.28 18.60 35.16
N ASP A 408 -37.35 18.69 34.37
CA ASP A 408 -38.71 18.35 34.84
C ASP A 408 -39.49 17.37 33.95
N ASP A 409 -38.87 16.66 33.00
CA ASP A 409 -39.56 15.55 32.32
C ASP A 409 -39.44 14.25 33.14
N PRO A 410 -40.56 13.59 33.50
CA PRO A 410 -40.55 12.41 34.34
C PRO A 410 -39.85 11.25 33.60
N LEU A 411 -38.89 10.66 34.31
CA LEU A 411 -38.14 9.46 33.96
C LEU A 411 -38.99 8.45 33.19
N ASP A 412 -38.60 8.17 31.95
CA ASP A 412 -39.00 6.97 31.23
C ASP A 412 -38.83 5.73 32.14
N PRO A 413 -39.75 4.74 32.07
CA PRO A 413 -39.71 3.57 32.93
C PRO A 413 -38.38 2.82 32.79
N PRO A 414 -37.79 2.33 33.91
CA PRO A 414 -36.42 1.80 33.96
C PRO A 414 -36.19 0.46 33.23
N ASP A 415 -37.16 -0.06 32.47
CA ASP A 415 -37.11 -1.40 31.86
C ASP A 415 -37.19 -1.43 30.33
N ALA A 416 -37.09 -0.30 29.64
CA ALA A 416 -36.91 -0.33 28.18
C ALA A 416 -35.42 -0.54 27.85
N PRO A 417 -35.01 -1.70 27.26
CA PRO A 417 -33.63 -1.87 26.84
C PRO A 417 -33.28 -0.77 25.84
N PRO A 418 -32.09 -0.14 25.93
CA PRO A 418 -31.69 0.88 24.98
C PRO A 418 -31.70 0.24 23.59
N LEU A 419 -32.65 0.65 22.75
CA LEU A 419 -32.63 0.29 21.34
C LEU A 419 -31.34 0.86 20.78
N LEU A 420 -30.36 -0.02 20.56
CA LEU A 420 -29.12 0.27 19.85
C LEU A 420 -29.50 0.69 18.43
N GLU A 421 -29.77 1.98 18.24
CA GLU A 421 -29.97 2.53 16.90
C GLU A 421 -28.66 2.43 16.13
N LYS A 422 -28.70 1.69 15.03
CA LYS A 422 -27.57 1.50 14.13
C LYS A 422 -27.23 2.84 13.47
N LYS A 423 -26.31 3.60 14.08
CA LYS A 423 -25.88 4.93 13.62
C LYS A 423 -25.18 4.96 12.26
N SER A 424 -24.78 3.81 11.70
CA SER A 424 -24.15 3.75 10.38
C SER A 424 -24.11 2.33 9.82
N ASN A 425 -24.34 2.20 8.50
CA ASN A 425 -24.07 1.00 7.72
C ASN A 425 -22.64 0.91 7.18
N ARG A 426 -21.68 1.68 7.70
CA ARG A 426 -20.27 1.57 7.29
C ARG A 426 -19.67 0.26 7.84
N ASN A 427 -19.45 -0.70 6.95
CA ASN A 427 -18.64 -1.88 7.27
C ASN A 427 -17.16 -1.46 7.42
N VAL A 428 -16.40 -2.25 8.19
CA VAL A 428 -14.95 -2.06 8.46
C VAL A 428 -14.07 -2.19 7.20
N HIS A 429 -14.65 -2.62 6.07
CA HIS A 429 -13.96 -2.76 4.80
C HIS A 429 -14.40 -1.66 3.83
N GLU A 430 -13.43 -1.12 3.08
CA GLU A 430 -13.40 0.12 2.28
C GLU A 430 -14.56 0.36 1.26
N SER A 431 -15.58 -0.49 1.18
CA SER A 431 -16.78 -0.24 0.39
C SER A 431 -17.79 0.62 1.15
N ALA A 432 -18.19 1.75 0.55
CA ALA A 432 -19.24 2.63 1.07
C ALA A 432 -20.64 1.98 1.15
N GLN A 433 -20.81 0.76 0.61
CA GLN A 433 -22.08 0.00 0.58
C GLN A 433 -21.97 -1.39 1.25
N GLY A 434 -20.76 -1.82 1.67
CA GLY A 434 -20.54 -3.22 2.05
C GLY A 434 -20.57 -4.17 0.84
N SER A 435 -20.55 -5.49 1.10
CA SER A 435 -20.72 -6.49 0.03
C SER A 435 -22.18 -6.51 -0.44
N VAL A 436 -22.47 -5.84 -1.55
CA VAL A 436 -23.82 -5.71 -2.13
C VAL A 436 -24.45 -7.09 -2.43
N LEU A 437 -23.62 -8.08 -2.75
CA LEU A 437 -24.05 -9.47 -3.00
C LEU A 437 -24.68 -10.18 -1.78
N LYS A 438 -24.69 -9.57 -0.59
CA LYS A 438 -25.45 -10.09 0.58
C LYS A 438 -26.96 -9.95 0.40
N ASN A 439 -27.40 -9.04 -0.46
CA ASN A 439 -28.80 -8.93 -0.83
C ASN A 439 -29.14 -10.05 -1.82
N THR A 440 -30.06 -10.94 -1.45
CA THR A 440 -30.41 -12.13 -2.23
C THR A 440 -31.01 -11.78 -3.60
N ALA A 441 -31.74 -10.66 -3.71
CA ALA A 441 -32.28 -10.19 -4.98
C ALA A 441 -31.13 -9.77 -5.92
N ILE A 442 -30.18 -9.00 -5.39
CA ILE A 442 -29.02 -8.57 -6.18
C ILE A 442 -28.13 -9.76 -6.54
N LEU A 443 -27.96 -10.74 -5.64
CA LEU A 443 -27.22 -11.97 -5.94
C LEU A 443 -27.89 -12.76 -7.08
N GLN A 444 -29.21 -12.85 -7.10
CA GLN A 444 -29.97 -13.50 -8.16
C GLN A 444 -29.74 -12.83 -9.51
N ASP A 445 -29.91 -11.51 -9.56
CA ASP A 445 -29.70 -10.74 -10.79
C ASP A 445 -28.24 -10.85 -11.24
N PHE A 446 -27.30 -10.74 -10.31
CA PHE A 446 -25.86 -10.87 -10.56
C PHE A 446 -25.50 -12.23 -11.19
N VAL A 447 -25.94 -13.35 -10.60
CA VAL A 447 -25.64 -14.70 -11.12
C VAL A 447 -26.23 -14.86 -12.51
N ALA A 448 -27.50 -14.51 -12.71
CA ALA A 448 -28.18 -14.64 -13.99
C ALA A 448 -27.51 -13.79 -15.08
N GLU A 449 -27.17 -12.54 -14.77
CA GLU A 449 -26.50 -11.62 -15.69
C GLU A 449 -25.13 -12.16 -16.15
N HIS A 450 -24.28 -12.55 -15.20
CA HIS A 450 -22.91 -12.96 -15.49
C HIS A 450 -22.86 -14.35 -16.13
N TRP A 451 -23.77 -15.25 -15.76
CA TRP A 451 -23.91 -16.54 -16.43
C TRP A 451 -24.30 -16.38 -17.90
N ARG A 452 -25.30 -15.53 -18.18
CA ARG A 452 -25.70 -15.21 -19.57
C ARG A 452 -24.58 -14.52 -20.33
N HIS A 453 -23.78 -13.68 -19.70
CA HIS A 453 -22.61 -13.07 -20.32
C HIS A 453 -21.59 -14.13 -20.76
N LEU A 454 -21.21 -15.05 -19.85
CA LEU A 454 -20.29 -16.16 -20.15
C LEU A 454 -20.80 -17.03 -21.31
N ALA A 455 -22.10 -17.35 -21.30
CA ALA A 455 -22.74 -18.11 -22.37
C ALA A 455 -22.73 -17.36 -23.72
N ARG A 456 -23.09 -16.07 -23.73
CA ARG A 456 -23.13 -15.24 -24.95
C ARG A 456 -21.75 -15.02 -25.56
N ARG A 457 -20.71 -14.86 -24.73
CA ARG A 457 -19.32 -14.64 -25.19
C ARG A 457 -18.60 -15.94 -25.54
N LEU A 458 -19.23 -17.09 -25.32
CA LEU A 458 -18.66 -18.42 -25.56
C LEU A 458 -17.31 -18.59 -24.82
N CYS A 459 -17.23 -18.11 -23.58
CA CYS A 459 -16.03 -18.23 -22.77
C CYS A 459 -15.64 -19.70 -22.57
N SER A 460 -14.34 -19.94 -22.43
CA SER A 460 -13.82 -21.29 -22.24
C SER A 460 -14.33 -21.94 -20.94
N PRO A 461 -14.51 -23.26 -20.88
CA PRO A 461 -14.99 -23.94 -19.67
C PRO A 461 -14.12 -23.68 -18.44
N ALA A 462 -12.81 -23.53 -18.63
CA ALA A 462 -11.90 -23.20 -17.53
C ALA A 462 -12.16 -21.79 -16.95
N THR A 463 -12.53 -20.81 -17.78
CA THR A 463 -12.95 -19.48 -17.31
C THR A 463 -14.24 -19.56 -16.50
N VAL A 464 -15.22 -20.36 -16.97
CA VAL A 464 -16.48 -20.57 -16.25
C VAL A 464 -16.21 -21.23 -14.89
N GLN A 465 -15.35 -22.25 -14.83
CA GLN A 465 -14.97 -22.89 -13.57
C GLN A 465 -14.29 -21.90 -12.61
N ILE A 466 -13.35 -21.08 -13.10
CA ILE A 466 -12.68 -20.06 -12.29
C ILE A 466 -13.70 -19.07 -11.74
N PHE A 467 -14.64 -18.59 -12.56
CA PHE A 467 -15.70 -17.69 -12.12
C PHE A 467 -16.55 -18.30 -11.01
N VAL A 468 -17.05 -19.53 -11.22
CA VAL A 468 -17.88 -20.24 -10.25
C VAL A 468 -17.13 -20.43 -8.92
N ASN A 469 -15.89 -20.92 -8.98
CA ASN A 469 -15.07 -21.14 -7.79
C ASN A 469 -14.77 -19.84 -7.05
N CYS A 470 -14.43 -18.75 -7.77
CA CYS A 470 -14.18 -17.44 -7.17
C CYS A 470 -15.44 -16.82 -6.54
N LEU A 471 -16.60 -16.95 -7.19
CA LEU A 471 -17.87 -16.46 -6.65
C LEU A 471 -18.27 -17.23 -5.38
N LEU A 472 -18.25 -18.58 -5.42
CA LEU A 472 -18.60 -19.35 -4.23
C LEU A 472 -17.57 -19.18 -3.10
N TRP A 473 -16.29 -18.97 -3.44
CA TRP A 473 -15.27 -18.61 -2.45
C TRP A 473 -15.57 -17.27 -1.76
N HIS A 474 -15.98 -16.26 -2.53
CA HIS A 474 -16.42 -14.96 -2.00
C HIS A 474 -17.61 -15.12 -1.05
N LEU A 475 -18.63 -15.86 -1.48
CA LEU A 475 -19.82 -16.14 -0.66
C LEU A 475 -19.46 -16.93 0.60
N ALA A 476 -18.62 -17.96 0.51
CA ALA A 476 -18.17 -18.74 1.66
C ALA A 476 -17.30 -17.92 2.64
N THR A 477 -16.66 -16.84 2.17
CA THR A 477 -15.82 -15.96 3.00
C THR A 477 -16.62 -14.87 3.70
N HIS A 478 -17.62 -14.29 3.03
CA HIS A 478 -18.35 -13.12 3.52
C HIS A 478 -19.82 -13.38 3.91
N GLN A 479 -20.36 -14.54 3.55
CA GLN A 479 -21.72 -14.99 3.85
C GLN A 479 -21.73 -16.36 4.54
N ASN A 480 -22.92 -16.87 4.84
CA ASN A 480 -23.14 -18.21 5.39
C ASN A 480 -23.45 -19.23 4.29
N THR A 481 -23.64 -20.49 4.68
CA THR A 481 -23.99 -21.59 3.75
C THR A 481 -25.22 -21.27 2.90
N SER A 482 -26.22 -20.57 3.45
CA SER A 482 -27.43 -20.19 2.70
C SER A 482 -27.13 -19.40 1.43
N GLY A 483 -26.18 -18.46 1.49
CA GLY A 483 -25.76 -17.68 0.32
C GLY A 483 -25.11 -18.55 -0.76
N VAL A 484 -24.27 -19.50 -0.36
CA VAL A 484 -23.63 -20.48 -1.27
C VAL A 484 -24.68 -21.38 -1.92
N VAL A 485 -25.59 -21.95 -1.12
CA VAL A 485 -26.65 -22.84 -1.61
C VAL A 485 -27.61 -22.12 -2.56
N LEU A 486 -27.99 -20.87 -2.24
CA LEU A 486 -28.81 -20.05 -3.13
C LEU A 486 -28.09 -19.77 -4.47
N ALA A 487 -26.81 -19.42 -4.44
CA ALA A 487 -26.04 -19.21 -5.67
C ALA A 487 -25.97 -20.49 -6.53
N LEU A 488 -25.76 -21.64 -5.90
CA LEU A 488 -25.79 -22.94 -6.58
C LEU A 488 -27.16 -23.24 -7.21
N GLN A 489 -28.26 -22.93 -6.51
CA GLN A 489 -29.61 -23.08 -7.04
C GLN A 489 -29.84 -22.20 -8.28
N LEU A 490 -29.37 -20.96 -8.23
CA LEU A 490 -29.47 -20.01 -9.33
C LEU A 490 -28.65 -20.47 -10.55
N MET A 491 -27.43 -20.97 -10.33
CA MET A 491 -26.61 -21.52 -11.39
C MET A 491 -27.25 -22.76 -12.02
N LYS A 492 -27.86 -23.65 -11.22
CA LYS A 492 -28.62 -24.80 -11.74
C LYS A 492 -29.85 -24.38 -12.55
N ALA A 493 -30.52 -23.30 -12.17
CA ALA A 493 -31.66 -22.78 -12.92
C ALA A 493 -31.24 -22.32 -14.33
N GLU A 494 -30.02 -21.80 -14.48
CA GLU A 494 -29.46 -21.40 -15.78
C GLU A 494 -28.79 -22.56 -16.55
N ASP A 495 -28.25 -23.59 -15.87
CA ASP A 495 -27.73 -24.84 -16.47
C ASP A 495 -28.21 -26.07 -15.69
N SER A 496 -29.20 -26.79 -16.23
CA SER A 496 -29.80 -27.96 -15.56
C SER A 496 -28.80 -29.08 -15.27
N LEU A 497 -27.70 -29.15 -16.01
CA LEU A 497 -26.62 -30.12 -15.82
C LEU A 497 -25.47 -29.58 -14.96
N PHE A 498 -25.71 -28.52 -14.19
CA PHE A 498 -24.67 -27.82 -13.42
C PHE A 498 -23.83 -28.78 -12.55
N ALA A 499 -24.49 -29.63 -11.77
CA ALA A 499 -23.83 -30.55 -10.85
C ALA A 499 -22.88 -31.53 -11.56
N GLN A 500 -23.25 -31.99 -12.75
CA GLN A 500 -22.43 -32.95 -13.51
C GLN A 500 -21.25 -32.29 -14.22
N LYS A 501 -21.42 -31.03 -14.66
CA LYS A 501 -20.42 -30.32 -15.46
C LYS A 501 -19.40 -29.57 -14.61
N TRP A 502 -19.85 -28.92 -13.54
CA TRP A 502 -19.08 -27.88 -12.87
C TRP A 502 -18.63 -28.28 -11.47
N LEU A 503 -19.25 -29.26 -10.78
CA LEU A 503 -18.78 -29.70 -9.46
C LEU A 503 -17.43 -30.42 -9.57
N ASP A 504 -16.37 -29.73 -9.15
CA ASP A 504 -15.02 -30.26 -9.03
C ASP A 504 -14.62 -30.44 -7.56
N ALA A 505 -13.42 -30.99 -7.33
CA ALA A 505 -12.87 -31.14 -5.99
C ALA A 505 -12.80 -29.80 -5.23
N SER A 506 -12.45 -28.72 -5.93
CA SER A 506 -12.36 -27.37 -5.36
C SER A 506 -13.71 -26.88 -4.84
N LEU A 507 -14.79 -27.08 -5.59
CA LEU A 507 -16.12 -26.68 -5.16
C LEU A 507 -16.62 -27.50 -3.98
N TYR A 508 -16.36 -28.81 -3.94
CA TYR A 508 -16.67 -29.59 -2.74
C TYR A 508 -15.96 -29.03 -1.50
N ASP A 509 -14.69 -28.62 -1.64
CA ASP A 509 -13.95 -27.99 -0.55
C ASP A 509 -14.52 -26.62 -0.14
N ILE A 510 -14.91 -25.80 -1.12
CA ILE A 510 -15.54 -24.49 -0.89
C ILE A 510 -16.88 -24.64 -0.17
N ILE A 511 -17.72 -25.58 -0.62
CA ILE A 511 -19.04 -25.85 -0.02
C ILE A 511 -18.84 -26.40 1.40
N ALA A 512 -17.95 -27.38 1.59
CA ALA A 512 -17.65 -27.93 2.91
C ALA A 512 -17.13 -26.85 3.87
N ARG A 513 -16.24 -25.97 3.40
CA ARG A 513 -15.78 -24.82 4.18
C ARG A 513 -16.95 -23.92 4.60
N SER A 514 -17.87 -23.61 3.68
CA SER A 514 -19.04 -22.78 4.00
C SER A 514 -19.90 -23.43 5.09
N VAL A 515 -20.13 -24.74 4.99
CA VAL A 515 -20.87 -25.57 5.95
C VAL A 515 -20.23 -25.51 7.34
N SER A 516 -18.90 -25.61 7.43
CA SER A 516 -18.21 -25.48 8.72
C SER A 516 -18.36 -24.10 9.37
N GLY A 517 -18.46 -23.05 8.56
CA GLY A 517 -18.59 -21.66 9.00
C GLY A 517 -19.99 -21.28 9.48
N SER A 518 -21.02 -21.98 9.01
CA SER A 518 -22.42 -21.64 9.29
C SER A 518 -22.94 -22.29 10.58
N PRO A 519 -23.76 -21.57 11.38
CA PRO A 519 -24.43 -22.15 12.54
C PRO A 519 -25.58 -23.09 12.17
N ALA A 520 -26.12 -23.01 10.94
CA ALA A 520 -27.31 -23.71 10.48
C ALA A 520 -27.00 -24.62 9.27
N ALA A 521 -26.09 -25.59 9.43
CA ALA A 521 -25.61 -26.40 8.30
C ALA A 521 -25.30 -27.87 8.65
N MET A 522 -25.90 -28.42 9.72
CA MET A 522 -25.67 -29.82 10.11
C MET A 522 -26.23 -30.80 9.08
N ALA A 523 -27.51 -30.64 8.73
CA ALA A 523 -28.21 -31.47 7.76
C ALA A 523 -27.71 -31.20 6.34
N THR A 524 -27.43 -29.93 6.04
CA THR A 524 -26.81 -29.53 4.77
C THR A 524 -25.44 -30.22 4.57
N GLY A 525 -24.62 -30.30 5.62
CA GLY A 525 -23.34 -31.01 5.59
C GLY A 525 -23.48 -32.51 5.35
N LEU A 526 -24.50 -33.15 5.94
CA LEU A 526 -24.76 -34.57 5.73
C LEU A 526 -25.13 -34.86 4.27
N VAL A 527 -25.99 -34.03 3.67
CA VAL A 527 -26.37 -34.15 2.25
C VAL A 527 -25.16 -34.01 1.34
N LEU A 528 -24.28 -33.04 1.62
CA LEU A 528 -23.05 -32.87 0.87
C LEU A 528 -22.17 -34.12 0.93
N TYR A 529 -21.97 -34.66 2.14
CA TYR A 529 -21.15 -35.86 2.34
C TYR A 529 -21.71 -37.09 1.64
N GLU A 530 -23.02 -37.36 1.78
CA GLU A 530 -23.68 -38.48 1.12
C GLU A 530 -23.57 -38.38 -0.41
N HIS A 531 -23.75 -37.17 -0.97
CA HIS A 531 -23.55 -36.98 -2.40
C HIS A 531 -22.09 -37.22 -2.81
N MET A 532 -21.10 -36.71 -2.07
CA MET A 532 -19.68 -36.99 -2.36
C MET A 532 -19.39 -38.50 -2.33
N LYS A 533 -20.00 -39.24 -1.40
CA LYS A 533 -19.87 -40.69 -1.28
C LYS A 533 -20.52 -41.41 -2.47
N GLN A 534 -21.72 -41.01 -2.88
CA GLN A 534 -22.44 -41.56 -4.03
C GLN A 534 -21.73 -41.28 -5.36
N ALA A 535 -21.24 -40.05 -5.54
CA ALA A 535 -20.49 -39.61 -6.72
C ALA A 535 -19.05 -40.15 -6.77
N GLN A 536 -18.62 -40.91 -5.76
CA GLN A 536 -17.24 -41.40 -5.59
C GLN A 536 -16.19 -40.27 -5.61
N ALA A 537 -16.58 -39.07 -5.15
CA ALA A 537 -15.68 -37.94 -5.05
C ALA A 537 -14.65 -38.14 -3.92
N PRO A 538 -13.38 -37.74 -4.13
CA PRO A 538 -12.35 -37.86 -3.11
C PRO A 538 -12.61 -36.86 -1.96
N VAL A 539 -13.20 -37.33 -0.85
CA VAL A 539 -13.29 -36.58 0.42
C VAL A 539 -11.91 -36.50 1.09
N SER A 540 -11.31 -35.30 1.12
CA SER A 540 -10.01 -35.09 1.78
C SER A 540 -10.15 -35.02 3.31
N GLU A 541 -9.03 -35.12 4.04
CA GLU A 541 -9.00 -34.87 5.49
C GLU A 541 -9.57 -33.49 5.85
N GLN A 542 -9.34 -32.48 5.00
CA GLN A 542 -9.82 -31.13 5.23
C GLN A 542 -11.36 -31.07 5.16
N ASN A 543 -11.99 -31.81 4.24
CA ASN A 543 -13.45 -31.92 4.16
C ASN A 543 -14.01 -32.55 5.44
N PHE A 544 -13.37 -33.61 5.95
CA PHE A 544 -13.78 -34.20 7.24
C PHE A 544 -13.66 -33.22 8.40
N ARG A 545 -12.60 -32.42 8.46
CA ARG A 545 -12.49 -31.36 9.48
C ARG A 545 -13.64 -30.36 9.40
N HIS A 546 -14.05 -30.00 8.18
CA HIS A 546 -15.17 -29.10 7.97
C HIS A 546 -16.52 -29.71 8.36
N LEU A 547 -16.76 -30.98 8.01
CA LEU A 547 -17.98 -31.73 8.35
C LEU A 547 -18.08 -32.03 9.86
N VAL A 548 -16.97 -32.40 10.49
CA VAL A 548 -16.91 -32.53 11.95
C VAL A 548 -17.14 -31.19 12.63
N HIS A 549 -16.63 -30.09 12.08
CA HIS A 549 -16.88 -28.78 12.67
C HIS A 549 -18.34 -28.35 12.52
N SER A 550 -19.02 -28.74 11.44
CA SER A 550 -20.46 -28.51 11.32
C SER A 550 -21.28 -29.39 12.26
N SER A 551 -20.85 -30.62 12.57
CA SER A 551 -21.52 -31.46 13.57
C SER A 551 -21.30 -30.99 15.01
N LEU A 552 -20.35 -30.09 15.28
CA LEU A 552 -20.12 -29.50 16.61
C LEU A 552 -20.90 -28.18 16.81
N ARG A 553 -22.08 -28.07 16.19
CA ARG A 553 -23.00 -26.92 16.30
C ARG A 553 -24.24 -27.31 17.11
N GLY A 554 -24.85 -26.32 17.76
CA GLY A 554 -25.93 -26.56 18.72
C GLY A 554 -25.40 -26.79 20.14
N ASP A 555 -26.32 -27.09 21.05
CA ASP A 555 -26.05 -27.29 22.47
C ASP A 555 -25.91 -28.74 22.86
N ALA A 556 -26.45 -29.66 22.05
CA ALA A 556 -26.38 -31.08 22.30
C ALA A 556 -25.26 -31.78 21.49
N TYR A 557 -24.66 -32.79 22.11
CA TYR A 557 -23.91 -33.82 21.38
C TYR A 557 -24.84 -34.55 20.41
N ASN A 558 -24.37 -34.80 19.17
CA ASN A 558 -25.17 -35.44 18.13
C ASN A 558 -24.49 -36.66 17.47
N PRO A 559 -25.28 -37.62 16.98
CA PRO A 559 -24.79 -38.81 16.26
C PRO A 559 -23.97 -38.53 14.99
N LEU A 560 -24.09 -37.34 14.39
CA LEU A 560 -23.32 -36.98 13.19
C LEU A 560 -21.81 -36.98 13.47
N LEU A 561 -21.41 -36.55 14.67
CA LEU A 561 -20.00 -36.54 15.04
C LEU A 561 -19.40 -37.96 15.01
N GLU A 562 -20.12 -38.94 15.55
CA GLU A 562 -19.72 -40.35 15.56
C GLU A 562 -19.60 -40.89 14.14
N TYR A 563 -20.59 -40.59 13.29
CA TYR A 563 -20.63 -41.02 11.90
C TYR A 563 -19.44 -40.46 11.10
N TYR A 564 -19.18 -39.15 11.19
CA TYR A 564 -18.06 -38.54 10.48
C TYR A 564 -16.70 -39.04 10.96
N MET A 565 -16.55 -39.30 12.27
CA MET A 565 -15.32 -39.85 12.81
C MET A 565 -15.08 -41.30 12.38
N TYR A 566 -16.13 -42.12 12.34
CA TYR A 566 -16.05 -43.48 11.81
C TYR A 566 -15.58 -43.49 10.36
N GLU A 567 -16.22 -42.68 9.50
CA GLU A 567 -15.90 -42.59 8.08
C GLU A 567 -14.50 -42.01 7.83
N TYR A 568 -14.08 -41.03 8.64
CA TYR A 568 -12.72 -40.48 8.62
C TYR A 568 -11.65 -41.54 8.94
N LEU A 569 -11.87 -42.33 10.00
CA LEU A 569 -10.95 -43.41 10.38
C LEU A 569 -10.93 -44.52 9.33
N ARG A 570 -12.10 -44.95 8.85
CA ARG A 570 -12.25 -46.03 7.87
C ARG A 570 -11.50 -45.76 6.56
N ARG A 571 -11.35 -44.49 6.17
CA ARG A 571 -10.56 -44.08 4.98
C ARG A 571 -9.04 -44.21 5.17
N GLY A 572 -8.57 -44.61 6.35
CA GLY A 572 -7.17 -44.94 6.57
C GLY A 572 -6.28 -43.71 6.79
N ALA A 573 -6.76 -42.70 7.51
CA ALA A 573 -6.03 -41.45 7.79
C ALA A 573 -4.67 -41.65 8.50
N GLY A 574 -4.30 -42.87 8.88
CA GLY A 574 -3.00 -43.22 9.43
C GLY A 574 -2.77 -42.70 10.84
N HIS A 575 -3.42 -41.62 11.29
CA HIS A 575 -3.51 -41.11 12.65
C HIS A 575 -4.72 -40.16 12.75
N VAL A 576 -5.26 -39.96 13.95
CA VAL A 576 -6.30 -38.93 14.18
C VAL A 576 -5.64 -37.56 14.22
N CYS A 577 -6.14 -36.61 13.42
CA CYS A 577 -5.65 -35.24 13.43
C CYS A 577 -5.74 -34.60 14.83
N PRO A 578 -4.62 -34.16 15.44
CA PRO A 578 -4.63 -33.55 16.78
C PRO A 578 -5.48 -32.28 16.88
N ARG A 579 -5.59 -31.50 15.78
CA ARG A 579 -6.44 -30.30 15.73
C ARG A 579 -7.91 -30.66 15.84
N LEU A 580 -8.32 -31.77 15.24
CA LEU A 580 -9.69 -32.25 15.26
C LEU A 580 -10.05 -32.71 16.69
N VAL A 581 -9.18 -33.50 17.32
CA VAL A 581 -9.34 -33.92 18.73
C VAL A 581 -9.39 -32.72 19.68
N SER A 582 -8.46 -31.76 19.52
CA SER A 582 -8.47 -30.53 20.33
C SER A 582 -9.76 -29.73 20.16
N ARG A 583 -10.37 -29.76 18.97
CA ARG A 583 -11.62 -29.06 18.70
C ARG A 583 -12.82 -29.75 19.36
N ILE A 584 -12.90 -31.07 19.26
CA ILE A 584 -13.93 -31.86 19.98
C ILE A 584 -13.78 -31.63 21.49
N ARG A 585 -12.55 -31.66 22.02
CA ARG A 585 -12.28 -31.40 23.45
C ARG A 585 -12.73 -30.01 23.91
N ALA A 586 -12.63 -29.02 23.03
CA ALA A 586 -13.06 -27.65 23.33
C ALA A 586 -14.58 -27.43 23.24
N PHE A 587 -15.35 -28.44 22.80
CA PHE A 587 -16.80 -28.36 22.75
C PHE A 587 -17.37 -28.41 24.18
N LYS A 588 -17.97 -27.28 24.62
CA LYS A 588 -18.33 -27.06 26.03
C LYS A 588 -19.37 -28.03 26.59
N LYS A 589 -20.22 -28.60 25.73
CA LYS A 589 -21.40 -29.41 26.12
C LYS A 589 -21.29 -30.87 25.69
N LEU A 590 -20.08 -31.42 25.68
CA LEU A 590 -19.82 -32.84 25.39
C LEU A 590 -20.47 -33.72 26.49
N ASN A 591 -21.45 -34.54 26.11
CA ASN A 591 -22.09 -35.52 27.00
C ASN A 591 -21.15 -36.71 27.31
N ASP A 592 -21.61 -37.67 28.11
CA ASP A 592 -20.79 -38.83 28.48
C ASP A 592 -20.35 -39.66 27.27
N ASP A 593 -21.23 -39.87 26.28
CA ASP A 593 -20.92 -40.58 25.04
C ASP A 593 -19.82 -39.86 24.24
N GLY A 594 -19.90 -38.54 24.12
CA GLY A 594 -18.85 -37.75 23.47
C GLY A 594 -17.52 -37.80 24.22
N ARG A 595 -17.52 -37.92 25.56
CA ARG A 595 -16.29 -38.15 26.35
C ARG A 595 -15.73 -39.54 26.13
N VAL A 596 -16.57 -40.55 25.92
CA VAL A 596 -16.13 -41.90 25.52
C VAL A 596 -15.53 -41.84 24.12
N LEU A 597 -16.17 -41.15 23.17
CA LEU A 597 -15.64 -40.96 21.82
C LEU A 597 -14.27 -40.27 21.85
N LEU A 598 -14.13 -39.19 22.62
CA LEU A 598 -12.85 -38.48 22.78
C LEU A 598 -11.73 -39.41 23.29
N ARG A 599 -12.03 -40.24 24.31
CA ARG A 599 -11.07 -41.21 24.84
C ARG A 599 -10.70 -42.29 23.82
N CYS A 600 -11.65 -42.72 22.99
CA CYS A 600 -11.37 -43.65 21.90
C CYS A 600 -10.43 -43.01 20.87
N LEU A 601 -10.71 -41.75 20.48
CA LEU A 601 -9.89 -41.01 19.51
C LEU A 601 -8.48 -40.68 20.03
N ASP A 602 -8.34 -40.32 21.30
CA ASP A 602 -7.03 -40.06 21.93
C ASP A 602 -6.13 -41.30 21.97
N ASN A 603 -6.74 -42.49 22.05
CA ASN A 603 -6.02 -43.77 22.14
C ASN A 603 -5.96 -44.53 20.82
N PHE A 604 -6.62 -44.05 19.76
CA PHE A 604 -6.74 -44.76 18.49
C PHE A 604 -5.39 -44.90 17.80
N ARG A 605 -5.02 -46.14 17.46
CA ARG A 605 -3.80 -46.46 16.71
C ARG A 605 -4.15 -47.02 15.33
N PRO A 606 -3.24 -46.91 14.36
CA PRO A 606 -3.50 -47.39 12.99
C PRO A 606 -3.66 -48.92 12.94
N LEU A 607 -3.06 -49.61 13.91
CA LEU A 607 -3.20 -51.04 14.12
C LEU A 607 -4.63 -51.44 14.55
N ASP A 608 -5.44 -50.50 15.03
CA ASP A 608 -6.81 -50.73 15.47
C ASP A 608 -7.82 -50.65 14.30
N LEU A 609 -7.38 -50.19 13.12
CA LEU A 609 -8.23 -50.08 11.91
C LEU A 609 -8.95 -51.39 11.52
N PRO A 610 -8.30 -52.58 11.54
CA PRO A 610 -8.99 -53.84 11.24
C PRO A 610 -10.10 -54.18 12.24
N GLY A 611 -10.05 -53.63 13.46
CA GLY A 611 -11.05 -53.80 14.51
C GLY A 611 -12.02 -52.63 14.68
N LEU A 612 -11.99 -51.65 13.77
CA LEU A 612 -12.76 -50.41 13.89
C LEU A 612 -14.27 -50.67 14.06
N ASP A 613 -14.83 -51.61 13.31
CA ASP A 613 -16.26 -51.96 13.38
C ASP A 613 -16.63 -52.54 14.75
N ALA A 614 -15.80 -53.43 15.29
CA ALA A 614 -16.01 -54.02 16.61
C ALA A 614 -15.85 -52.98 17.73
N LEU A 615 -14.89 -52.06 17.58
CA LEU A 615 -14.68 -50.95 18.52
C LEU A 615 -15.89 -49.99 18.53
N TRP A 616 -16.42 -49.63 17.35
CA TRP A 616 -17.59 -48.77 17.25
C TRP A 616 -18.86 -49.44 17.81
N ASP A 617 -19.08 -50.71 17.47
CA ASP A 617 -20.22 -51.48 17.95
C ASP A 617 -20.16 -51.70 19.48
N ALA A 618 -18.97 -51.88 20.07
CA ALA A 618 -18.80 -52.05 21.52
C ALA A 618 -19.19 -50.81 22.34
N HIS A 619 -19.05 -49.62 21.76
CA HIS A 619 -19.44 -48.36 22.38
C HIS A 619 -20.83 -47.87 21.93
N LEU A 620 -21.55 -48.67 21.13
CA LEU A 620 -22.86 -48.32 20.56
C LEU A 620 -22.83 -47.03 19.73
N PHE A 621 -21.68 -46.69 19.13
CA PHE A 621 -21.55 -45.50 18.32
C PHE A 621 -22.21 -45.66 16.94
N THR A 622 -22.71 -44.55 16.42
CA THR A 622 -23.41 -44.48 15.15
C THR A 622 -22.43 -44.67 13.99
N ARG A 623 -22.58 -45.77 13.25
CA ARG A 623 -21.81 -46.09 12.03
C ARG A 623 -22.58 -45.89 10.73
N ARG A 624 -23.91 -45.81 10.81
CA ARG A 624 -24.80 -45.60 9.64
C ARG A 624 -25.16 -44.13 9.54
N CYS A 625 -25.50 -43.68 8.34
CA CYS A 625 -26.01 -42.34 8.11
C CYS A 625 -27.19 -42.09 9.08
N PRO A 626 -27.05 -41.15 10.04
CA PRO A 626 -28.07 -40.95 11.06
C PRO A 626 -29.29 -40.29 10.43
N GLU A 627 -30.48 -40.77 10.78
CA GLU A 627 -31.67 -39.95 10.61
C GLU A 627 -31.52 -38.76 11.56
N LEU A 628 -31.33 -37.56 10.98
CA LEU A 628 -31.31 -36.32 11.73
C LEU A 628 -32.73 -36.01 12.24
N LEU A 629 -33.15 -36.78 13.24
CA LEU A 629 -34.19 -36.39 14.17
C LEU A 629 -33.53 -35.39 15.11
N LEU A 630 -33.35 -34.16 14.63
CA LEU A 630 -32.91 -33.06 15.50
C LEU A 630 -34.00 -32.92 16.56
N ALA A 631 -33.70 -33.42 17.76
CA ALA A 631 -34.62 -33.46 18.86
C ALA A 631 -35.23 -32.06 19.00
N ALA A 632 -36.55 -32.00 19.15
CA ALA A 632 -37.27 -30.79 19.53
C ALA A 632 -36.82 -30.21 20.90
N ASP A 633 -35.76 -30.77 21.50
CA ASP A 633 -35.23 -30.51 22.83
C ASP A 633 -33.92 -29.66 22.82
N ASP A 634 -33.37 -29.28 21.66
CA ASP A 634 -32.25 -28.31 21.57
C ASP A 634 -32.79 -26.91 21.21
N ASP A 635 -33.15 -26.14 22.26
CA ASP A 635 -33.73 -24.79 22.16
C ASP A 635 -32.88 -23.81 21.33
N ASP A 636 -31.54 -23.97 21.36
CA ASP A 636 -30.60 -23.09 20.67
C ASP A 636 -30.48 -23.44 19.17
N TYR A 637 -30.53 -24.73 18.81
CA TYR A 637 -30.54 -25.16 17.41
C TYR A 637 -31.93 -25.06 16.75
N ALA A 638 -33.02 -25.11 17.51
CA ALA A 638 -34.38 -25.01 16.98
C ALA A 638 -34.60 -23.75 16.12
N ARG A 639 -33.95 -22.63 16.48
CA ARG A 639 -33.99 -21.37 15.71
C ARG A 639 -33.31 -21.46 14.35
N PHE A 640 -32.36 -22.37 14.19
CA PHE A 640 -31.59 -22.59 12.97
C PHE A 640 -32.09 -23.76 12.14
N PHE A 641 -32.88 -24.66 12.74
CA PHE A 641 -33.40 -25.87 12.11
C PHE A 641 -34.14 -25.59 10.79
N HIS A 642 -35.06 -24.62 10.78
CA HIS A 642 -35.80 -24.28 9.56
C HIS A 642 -34.91 -23.76 8.43
N ILE A 643 -33.80 -23.08 8.78
CA ILE A 643 -32.83 -22.56 7.80
C ILE A 643 -32.02 -23.71 7.23
N ASP A 644 -31.50 -24.59 8.09
CA ASP A 644 -30.71 -25.76 7.68
C ASP A 644 -31.55 -26.74 6.85
N GLN A 645 -32.82 -26.97 7.22
CA GLN A 645 -33.72 -27.84 6.46
C GLN A 645 -34.03 -27.25 5.08
N ARG A 646 -34.28 -25.93 4.98
CA ARG A 646 -34.44 -25.26 3.69
C ARG A 646 -33.18 -25.40 2.82
N ASP A 647 -32.01 -25.12 3.39
CA ASP A 647 -30.73 -25.14 2.66
C ASP A 647 -30.37 -26.57 2.23
N LYS A 648 -30.66 -27.56 3.07
CA LYS A 648 -30.59 -29.00 2.76
C LYS A 648 -31.47 -29.36 1.56
N ASP A 649 -32.74 -28.96 1.57
CA ASP A 649 -33.68 -29.30 0.49
C ASP A 649 -33.27 -28.66 -0.84
N ILE A 650 -32.80 -27.41 -0.80
CA ILE A 650 -32.27 -26.73 -1.98
C ILE A 650 -30.99 -27.44 -2.48
N LEU A 651 -30.06 -27.78 -1.59
CA LEU A 651 -28.82 -28.46 -1.98
C LEU A 651 -29.10 -29.85 -2.57
N MET A 652 -30.05 -30.62 -2.02
CA MET A 652 -30.48 -31.89 -2.61
C MET A 652 -30.99 -31.69 -4.04
N LEU A 653 -31.82 -30.66 -4.27
CA LEU A 653 -32.30 -30.33 -5.61
C LEU A 653 -31.16 -29.90 -6.53
N VAL A 654 -30.15 -29.19 -6.01
CA VAL A 654 -28.97 -28.82 -6.81
C VAL A 654 -28.22 -30.07 -7.28
N LEU A 655 -27.98 -31.01 -6.36
CA LEU A 655 -27.13 -32.18 -6.54
C LEU A 655 -27.80 -33.35 -7.28
N ALA A 656 -29.14 -33.37 -7.35
CA ALA A 656 -29.92 -34.31 -8.16
C ALA A 656 -29.86 -33.97 -9.65
#